data_AF-A0A9P8CM86-F1
#
_entry.id   AF-A0A9P8CM86-F1
#
_cell.length_a   1.000
_cell.length_b   1.000
_cell.length_c   1.000
_cell.angle_alpha   90.00
_cell.angle_beta   90.00
_cell.angle_gamma   90.00
#
_symmetry.space_group_name_H-M   'P 1'
#
loop_
_entity.id
_entity.type
_entity.pdbx_description
1 polymer ?
#
loop_
_entity_poly.entity_id
_entity_poly.type
_entity_poly.pdbx_seq_one_letter_code
_entity_poly.pdbx_strand_id
1 'polypeptide(L)'
;MPLSIERRGLEQEEPEATQQLPGTMTEQTPLLSGDVLLDNRHSKAGSRRVIIMCALLLFVVDVGANIMEPPTNQLMEDVICRDYFSDHALGKEGLMDHRCKERMVQKDFTALKSVNMFARTLCPLLVQIPFGVVADKYGRTTVLVTAISGVLMSAVSGATILHFPNVFPSWSLPISHVFLLLGGGGPMLNVMLFTIIADVTPVSERAAVFYQMMALSVILSAIFGPFSAWLMSKDPWLAVFLGVFIMFLGLVTSVFVPETKDYRVTSDFSTLSNDLAAEPAVNQTSRKGLKSTVIRSLRACRTDMVLVWRYVLGSPQIMLLVFCEALFVPVATGLTTFGVQSITVRFGWNWSKATYVASVSSITSCIVLLTVLPLVSLLVTKFTAIHPLNRDLQLVRVSSLVSTLGLLLFAFADSFSVLVLAMVVIGLSAGYTSQVRSIITSLVEPHMLATVNTTMSTFGTLLALGATPLVGWLFSKGLDLELSRWYDFEYEEDDDEDSGDVDIENKYYNAKQLKQSDPDEAIDEFLGIPPLEQDKGEWGFKGLKQAVKLEFKHGRYDKAAEHYEELLTYVKSAVTRNYSEKSINNMLDLIEKTAESPEATRSVEKFYSLTLQSFQSTNNERLWLKTNVKLAKLLLDRKEYTDVSKKLRELHKACQHEDGTDDASKGTYLLEIYALEIQMFAETKNNKQLKALYQRALKVKSAVPHPRIMGIIRECGGKMHMSEENWNEAQSDFFESFRNYDEAGSLQRIQVLKYLLLATMLMKSDINPFDSQETKPYKSDPRISAMTDLVDAYQRDDVLGYEKTLQRNPDLLEDAFIAENIDEVTRNMRTKGVTRLIAPYTRMRLSWLAAQLKISEHEVQDILGYLIIDGKIKGRINQQEGTLEIMSDEDAQRVAALGQLTESISDLFSSVFNDGEGFRTSEQGHPDTDNQGMLRFLQPAEGKKKMAARVRERMV
;
A
#
# COMPACT_ATOMS: atom_id res chain seq x y z
N MET A 1 -7.64 -45.29 55.00
CA MET A 1 -8.23 -46.63 55.23
C MET A 1 -9.62 -46.44 55.82
N PRO A 2 -10.63 -47.27 55.50
CA PRO A 2 -10.65 -48.39 54.53
C PRO A 2 -11.71 -48.20 53.41
N LEU A 3 -11.40 -48.57 52.15
CA LEU A 3 -11.75 -49.82 51.43
C LEU A 3 -13.23 -49.87 50.99
N SER A 4 -13.65 -50.36 49.83
CA SER A 4 -13.08 -50.76 48.53
C SER A 4 -14.27 -51.38 47.78
N ILE A 5 -14.55 -51.05 46.52
CA ILE A 5 -15.33 -51.94 45.66
C ILE A 5 -14.68 -52.01 44.28
N GLU A 6 -14.40 -53.26 43.92
CA GLU A 6 -13.65 -53.74 42.77
C GLU A 6 -14.60 -54.40 41.75
N ARG A 7 -14.22 -54.28 40.48
CA ARG A 7 -14.31 -55.26 39.37
C ARG A 7 -15.66 -55.80 38.84
N ARG A 8 -15.85 -55.48 37.54
CA ARG A 8 -15.80 -56.34 36.32
C ARG A 8 -16.56 -57.68 36.27
N GLY A 9 -17.24 -57.84 35.12
CA GLY A 9 -17.17 -59.02 34.24
C GLY A 9 -18.49 -59.79 34.10
N LEU A 10 -19.19 -59.72 32.97
CA LEU A 10 -19.07 -60.59 31.76
C LEU A 10 -19.68 -61.99 32.04
N GLU A 11 -20.73 -62.47 31.35
CA GLU A 11 -20.86 -62.75 29.91
C GLU A 11 -22.31 -63.12 29.51
N GLN A 12 -22.56 -63.20 28.18
CA GLN A 12 -23.69 -63.84 27.44
C GLN A 12 -25.05 -63.10 27.46
N GLU A 13 -25.83 -62.97 26.38
CA GLU A 13 -26.01 -63.69 25.10
C GLU A 13 -26.86 -62.80 24.14
N GLU A 14 -26.73 -63.01 22.82
CA GLU A 14 -27.65 -62.78 21.66
C GLU A 14 -28.75 -61.66 21.64
N PRO A 15 -29.06 -61.06 20.45
CA PRO A 15 -30.24 -61.58 19.70
C PRO A 15 -30.28 -61.36 18.17
N GLU A 16 -31.10 -62.19 17.51
CA GLU A 16 -31.69 -61.96 16.17
C GLU A 16 -32.97 -61.07 16.23
N ALA A 17 -33.06 -60.19 15.23
CA ALA A 17 -34.22 -59.64 14.52
C ALA A 17 -35.55 -59.35 15.22
N THR A 18 -35.99 -58.07 15.20
CA THR A 18 -37.38 -57.71 14.84
C THR A 18 -37.46 -56.31 14.22
N GLN A 19 -38.22 -56.21 13.12
CA GLN A 19 -38.56 -55.01 12.35
C GLN A 19 -39.37 -53.97 13.17
N GLN A 20 -39.12 -52.67 12.95
CA GLN A 20 -40.09 -51.60 13.22
C GLN A 20 -40.15 -50.58 12.06
N LEU A 21 -41.39 -50.24 11.70
CA LEU A 21 -41.84 -49.28 10.68
C LEU A 21 -41.51 -47.81 11.03
N PRO A 22 -41.65 -46.86 10.07
CA PRO A 22 -40.83 -45.66 9.98
C PRO A 22 -41.28 -44.51 10.91
N GLY A 23 -40.32 -43.94 11.64
CA GLY A 23 -40.49 -42.73 12.44
C GLY A 23 -40.00 -41.48 11.70
N THR A 24 -40.93 -40.55 11.47
CA THR A 24 -40.80 -39.08 11.33
C THR A 24 -39.44 -38.52 10.86
N MET A 25 -39.40 -38.03 9.63
CA MET A 25 -38.29 -37.23 9.09
C MET A 25 -38.20 -35.88 9.80
N THR A 26 -37.03 -35.58 10.36
CA THR A 26 -36.60 -34.22 10.73
C THR A 26 -35.56 -33.73 9.73
N GLU A 27 -35.47 -32.41 9.53
CA GLU A 27 -34.62 -31.68 8.57
C GLU A 27 -33.10 -31.96 8.61
N GLN A 28 -32.61 -32.91 9.41
CA GLN A 28 -31.20 -33.25 9.57
C GLN A 28 -30.79 -34.64 9.05
N THR A 29 -31.65 -35.40 8.38
CA THR A 29 -31.23 -36.64 7.70
C THR A 29 -30.65 -36.35 6.31
N PRO A 30 -29.37 -36.70 6.01
CA PRO A 30 -28.78 -36.52 4.69
C PRO A 30 -29.40 -37.50 3.69
N LEU A 31 -29.70 -37.00 2.49
CA LEU A 31 -30.53 -37.66 1.46
C LEU A 31 -29.81 -38.77 0.66
N LEU A 32 -28.58 -39.15 1.02
CA LEU A 32 -27.84 -40.26 0.40
C LEU A 32 -27.11 -41.09 1.45
N SER A 33 -27.67 -42.26 1.77
CA SER A 33 -27.00 -43.33 2.52
C SER A 33 -26.11 -44.16 1.57
N GLY A 34 -25.01 -43.56 1.09
CA GLY A 34 -24.06 -44.20 0.17
C GLY A 34 -22.63 -44.37 0.70
N ASP A 35 -22.17 -43.54 1.65
CA ASP A 35 -20.73 -43.42 1.95
C ASP A 35 -20.21 -44.28 3.13
N VAL A 36 -21.06 -45.07 3.79
CA VAL A 36 -20.67 -45.72 5.06
C VAL A 36 -19.96 -47.08 4.87
N LEU A 37 -19.89 -47.63 3.66
CA LEU A 37 -19.34 -48.98 3.44
C LEU A 37 -17.93 -49.05 2.81
N LEU A 38 -17.32 -47.93 2.41
CA LEU A 38 -16.02 -47.93 1.70
C LEU A 38 -14.80 -47.48 2.53
N ASP A 39 -14.99 -46.96 3.73
CA ASP A 39 -13.90 -46.29 4.48
C ASP A 39 -12.94 -47.24 5.24
N ASN A 40 -13.08 -48.57 5.09
CA ASN A 40 -12.52 -49.53 6.07
C ASN A 40 -11.42 -50.50 5.59
N ARG A 41 -10.76 -50.29 4.42
CA ARG A 41 -9.62 -51.15 4.01
C ARG A 41 -8.44 -50.41 3.36
N HIS A 42 -7.98 -49.32 3.96
CA HIS A 42 -6.65 -48.76 3.63
C HIS A 42 -5.54 -49.49 4.41
N SER A 43 -4.39 -49.78 3.78
CA SER A 43 -3.23 -50.35 4.47
C SER A 43 -2.62 -49.31 5.43
N LYS A 44 -3.07 -49.34 6.69
CA LYS A 44 -2.59 -48.45 7.78
C LYS A 44 -1.07 -48.38 7.89
N ALA A 45 -0.37 -49.47 7.51
CA ALA A 45 1.09 -49.53 7.54
C ALA A 45 1.76 -48.64 6.48
N GLY A 46 1.18 -48.53 5.27
CA GLY A 46 1.70 -47.69 4.20
C GLY A 46 1.53 -46.20 4.51
N SER A 47 0.34 -45.79 4.94
CA SER A 47 0.04 -44.40 5.34
C SER A 47 0.92 -43.95 6.51
N ARG A 48 1.07 -44.79 7.55
CA ARG A 48 1.93 -44.50 8.70
C ARG A 48 3.39 -44.31 8.32
N ARG A 49 3.90 -45.08 7.35
CA ARG A 49 5.27 -44.93 6.84
C ARG A 49 5.48 -43.57 6.17
N VAL A 50 4.52 -43.09 5.37
CA VAL A 50 4.60 -41.77 4.73
C VAL A 50 4.59 -40.65 5.77
N ILE A 51 3.69 -40.72 6.75
CA ILE A 51 3.61 -39.72 7.82
C ILE A 51 4.93 -39.63 8.61
N ILE A 52 5.54 -40.77 8.95
CA ILE A 52 6.83 -40.79 9.65
C ILE A 52 7.95 -40.16 8.79
N MET A 53 7.97 -40.43 7.48
CA MET A 53 8.96 -39.83 6.58
C MET A 53 8.77 -38.32 6.43
N CYS A 54 7.52 -37.84 6.36
CA CYS A 54 7.23 -36.41 6.39
C CYS A 54 7.64 -35.76 7.72
N ALA A 55 7.39 -36.43 8.86
CA ALA A 55 7.82 -35.95 10.16
C ALA A 55 9.35 -35.89 10.29
N LEU A 56 10.06 -36.90 9.75
CA LEU A 56 11.52 -36.91 9.69
C LEU A 56 12.07 -35.80 8.78
N LEU A 57 11.44 -35.58 7.62
CA LEU A 57 11.84 -34.51 6.71
C LEU A 57 11.62 -33.13 7.35
N LEU A 58 10.46 -32.93 7.99
CA LEU A 58 10.17 -31.72 8.74
C LEU A 58 11.20 -31.50 9.84
N PHE A 59 11.55 -32.56 10.58
CA PHE A 59 12.61 -32.52 11.58
C PHE A 59 13.93 -32.00 11.00
N VAL A 60 14.41 -32.62 9.92
CA VAL A 60 15.72 -32.26 9.35
C VAL A 60 15.73 -30.80 8.86
N VAL A 61 14.69 -30.39 8.12
CA VAL A 61 14.63 -29.04 7.54
C VAL A 61 14.47 -27.96 8.62
N ASP A 62 13.58 -28.17 9.59
CA ASP A 62 13.29 -27.17 10.63
C ASP A 62 14.49 -27.01 11.58
N VAL A 63 15.16 -28.11 11.92
CA VAL A 63 16.40 -28.07 12.72
C VAL A 63 17.51 -27.32 11.99
N GLY A 64 17.72 -27.60 10.69
CA GLY A 64 18.72 -26.90 9.88
C GLY A 64 18.48 -25.38 9.84
N ALA A 65 17.23 -24.96 9.65
CA ALA A 65 16.84 -23.56 9.64
C ALA A 65 17.01 -22.87 11.01
N ASN A 66 16.49 -23.46 12.08
CA ASN A 66 16.57 -22.90 13.45
C ASN A 66 18.01 -22.77 13.95
N ILE A 67 18.91 -23.68 13.54
CA ILE A 67 20.34 -23.59 13.91
C ILE A 67 21.04 -22.44 13.18
N MET A 68 20.73 -22.24 11.90
CA MET A 68 21.45 -21.32 11.00
C MET A 68 20.99 -19.85 11.12
N GLU A 69 19.74 -19.58 11.45
CA GLU A 69 19.17 -18.22 11.35
C GLU A 69 19.75 -17.21 12.37
N PRO A 70 19.86 -17.50 13.69
CA PRO A 70 20.51 -16.60 14.64
C PRO A 70 21.98 -16.25 14.32
N PRO A 71 22.89 -17.20 14.02
CA PRO A 71 24.27 -16.87 13.69
C PRO A 71 24.43 -16.14 12.36
N THR A 72 23.54 -16.37 11.39
CA THR A 72 23.51 -15.59 10.14
C THR A 72 23.23 -14.12 10.43
N ASN A 73 22.33 -13.82 11.37
CA ASN A 73 22.06 -12.44 11.81
C ASN A 73 23.27 -11.82 12.49
N GLN A 74 23.99 -12.56 13.35
CA GLN A 74 25.22 -12.06 13.96
C GLN A 74 26.29 -11.75 12.89
N LEU A 75 26.55 -12.67 11.97
CA LEU A 75 27.53 -12.47 10.89
C LEU A 75 27.20 -11.27 10.00
N MET A 76 25.91 -11.05 9.73
CA MET A 76 25.46 -9.89 8.95
C MET A 76 25.71 -8.58 9.71
N GLU A 77 25.55 -8.54 11.04
CA GLU A 77 25.92 -7.38 11.87
C GLU A 77 27.43 -7.17 11.88
N ASP A 78 28.23 -8.21 12.07
CA ASP A 78 29.69 -8.13 12.13
C ASP A 78 30.28 -7.58 10.82
N VAL A 79 29.74 -8.00 9.66
CA VAL A 79 30.19 -7.51 8.34
C VAL A 79 29.85 -6.03 8.16
N ILE A 80 28.64 -5.58 8.50
CA ILE A 80 28.26 -4.17 8.42
C ILE A 80 29.08 -3.34 9.42
N CYS A 81 29.28 -3.85 10.63
CA CYS A 81 30.09 -3.18 11.64
C CYS A 81 31.52 -2.96 11.15
N ARG A 82 32.10 -3.93 10.42
CA ARG A 82 33.41 -3.80 9.78
C ARG A 82 33.45 -2.76 8.67
N ASP A 83 32.36 -2.57 7.93
CA ASP A 83 32.27 -1.52 6.89
C ASP A 83 32.41 -0.12 7.51
N TYR A 84 31.94 0.07 8.75
CA TYR A 84 32.09 1.30 9.53
C TYR A 84 33.40 1.37 10.33
N PHE A 85 33.81 0.25 10.93
CA PHE A 85 34.97 0.13 11.82
C PHE A 85 35.94 -0.93 11.28
N SER A 86 36.92 -0.49 10.49
CA SER A 86 37.85 -1.39 9.79
C SER A 86 38.70 -2.30 10.70
N ASP A 87 38.84 -1.94 11.98
CA ASP A 87 39.53 -2.68 13.04
C ASP A 87 38.68 -3.80 13.67
N HIS A 88 37.38 -3.84 13.35
CA HIS A 88 36.46 -4.85 13.87
C HIS A 88 36.84 -6.27 13.40
N ALA A 89 37.07 -7.17 14.35
CA ALA A 89 37.46 -8.54 14.07
C ALA A 89 36.24 -9.44 13.83
N LEU A 90 36.08 -9.93 12.60
CA LEU A 90 34.99 -10.84 12.23
C LEU A 90 35.09 -12.18 12.98
N GLY A 91 34.00 -12.59 13.64
CA GLY A 91 33.83 -13.93 14.18
C GLY A 91 34.82 -14.35 15.28
N LYS A 92 35.53 -13.41 15.93
CA LYS A 92 36.43 -13.75 17.05
C LYS A 92 35.71 -13.84 18.39
N GLU A 93 36.11 -14.84 19.17
CA GLU A 93 35.60 -15.12 20.51
C GLU A 93 35.74 -13.92 21.46
N GLY A 94 34.64 -13.57 22.13
CA GLY A 94 34.67 -13.00 23.48
C GLY A 94 34.81 -11.48 23.65
N LEU A 95 35.10 -10.70 22.61
CA LEU A 95 35.13 -9.23 22.72
C LEU A 95 33.88 -8.62 22.06
N MET A 96 32.89 -8.28 22.88
CA MET A 96 31.71 -7.55 22.42
C MET A 96 32.16 -6.14 22.02
N ASP A 97 32.11 -5.84 20.72
CA ASP A 97 32.31 -4.48 20.24
C ASP A 97 30.99 -3.70 20.39
N HIS A 98 30.92 -2.85 21.42
CA HIS A 98 29.74 -2.04 21.70
C HIS A 98 29.41 -1.09 20.54
N ARG A 99 30.39 -0.73 19.69
CA ARG A 99 30.19 0.13 18.52
C ARG A 99 29.28 -0.50 17.48
N CYS A 100 29.23 -1.84 17.39
CA CYS A 100 28.32 -2.51 16.47
C CYS A 100 26.83 -2.34 16.85
N LYS A 101 26.55 -1.91 18.10
CA LYS A 101 25.19 -1.58 18.55
C LYS A 101 24.84 -0.10 18.34
N GLU A 102 25.74 0.70 17.79
CA GLU A 102 25.45 2.09 17.43
C GLU A 102 24.39 2.18 16.34
N ARG A 103 23.63 3.29 16.36
CA ARG A 103 22.46 3.50 15.51
C ARG A 103 22.78 3.41 14.02
N MET A 104 23.94 3.88 13.57
CA MET A 104 24.32 3.83 12.15
C MET A 104 24.42 2.39 11.65
N VAL A 105 25.13 1.54 12.39
CA VAL A 105 25.27 0.10 12.10
C VAL A 105 23.92 -0.61 12.20
N GLN A 106 23.14 -0.33 13.25
CA GLN A 106 21.83 -0.97 13.46
C GLN A 106 20.79 -0.57 12.43
N LYS A 107 20.83 0.68 11.93
CA LYS A 107 19.93 1.16 10.89
C LYS A 107 20.21 0.48 9.55
N ASP A 108 21.48 0.39 9.16
CA ASP A 108 21.87 -0.32 7.94
C ASP A 108 21.64 -1.82 8.04
N PHE A 109 21.90 -2.42 9.21
CA PHE A 109 21.53 -3.80 9.49
C PHE A 109 20.02 -4.03 9.34
N THR A 110 19.19 -3.15 9.90
CA THR A 110 17.73 -3.22 9.79
C THR A 110 17.29 -3.11 8.33
N ALA A 111 17.88 -2.18 7.57
CA ALA A 111 17.56 -1.97 6.17
C ALA A 111 17.96 -3.18 5.32
N LEU A 112 19.18 -3.69 5.47
CA LEU A 112 19.65 -4.89 4.77
C LEU A 112 18.80 -6.10 5.11
N LYS A 113 18.51 -6.33 6.41
CA LYS A 113 17.66 -7.42 6.87
C LYS A 113 16.25 -7.37 6.29
N SER A 114 15.68 -6.17 6.20
CA SER A 114 14.36 -5.95 5.61
C SER A 114 14.33 -6.27 4.12
N VAL A 115 15.33 -5.80 3.35
CA VAL A 115 15.47 -6.12 1.93
C VAL A 115 15.73 -7.61 1.73
N ASN A 116 16.55 -8.22 2.58
CA ASN A 116 16.85 -9.64 2.54
C ASN A 116 15.59 -10.50 2.75
N MET A 117 14.77 -10.16 3.76
CA MET A 117 13.51 -10.85 4.00
C MET A 117 12.47 -10.58 2.92
N PHE A 118 12.43 -9.37 2.35
CA PHE A 118 11.59 -9.05 1.20
C PHE A 118 11.93 -9.96 0.01
N ALA A 119 13.22 -10.12 -0.33
CA ALA A 119 13.66 -11.05 -1.36
C ALA A 119 13.32 -12.51 -1.05
N ARG A 120 13.52 -12.94 0.21
CA ARG A 120 13.15 -14.29 0.71
C ARG A 120 11.65 -14.59 0.57
N THR A 121 10.80 -13.56 0.60
CA THR A 121 9.34 -13.69 0.53
C THR A 121 8.81 -13.52 -0.90
N LEU A 122 9.36 -12.57 -1.65
CA LEU A 122 8.94 -12.26 -3.02
C LEU A 122 9.17 -13.42 -3.98
N CYS A 123 10.36 -14.04 -3.94
CA CYS A 123 10.72 -15.11 -4.87
C CYS A 123 9.75 -16.31 -4.77
N PRO A 124 9.47 -16.88 -3.58
CA PRO A 124 8.41 -17.88 -3.41
C PRO A 124 7.04 -17.44 -3.91
N LEU A 125 6.58 -16.23 -3.57
CA LEU A 125 5.23 -15.76 -3.91
C LEU A 125 4.96 -15.79 -5.42
N LEU A 126 5.94 -15.41 -6.23
CA LEU A 126 5.83 -15.38 -7.69
C LEU A 126 5.61 -16.78 -8.30
N VAL A 127 6.13 -17.82 -7.65
CA VAL A 127 6.13 -19.19 -8.18
C VAL A 127 5.22 -20.14 -7.37
N GLN A 128 4.65 -19.70 -6.26
CA GLN A 128 3.86 -20.52 -5.33
C GLN A 128 2.62 -21.12 -6.00
N ILE A 129 1.81 -20.34 -6.73
CA ILE A 129 0.64 -20.88 -7.46
C ILE A 129 1.07 -21.78 -8.63
N PRO A 130 2.01 -21.37 -9.50
CA PRO A 130 2.51 -22.23 -10.58
C PRO A 130 3.03 -23.59 -10.11
N PHE A 131 3.85 -23.63 -9.06
CA PHE A 131 4.39 -24.90 -8.54
C PHE A 131 3.33 -25.75 -7.82
N GLY A 132 2.29 -25.14 -7.25
CA GLY A 132 1.11 -25.87 -6.76
C GLY A 132 0.41 -26.63 -7.89
N VAL A 133 0.16 -25.97 -9.02
CA VAL A 133 -0.41 -26.63 -10.22
C VAL A 133 0.54 -27.68 -10.81
N VAL A 134 1.85 -27.42 -10.77
CA VAL A 134 2.86 -28.41 -11.20
C VAL A 134 2.81 -29.65 -10.31
N ALA A 135 2.57 -29.52 -8.99
CA ALA A 135 2.45 -30.66 -8.08
C ALA A 135 1.28 -31.58 -8.47
N ASP A 136 0.13 -30.98 -8.80
CA ASP A 136 -1.05 -31.74 -9.25
C ASP A 136 -0.81 -32.46 -10.59
N LYS A 137 0.10 -31.95 -11.43
CA LYS A 137 0.37 -32.54 -12.76
C LYS A 137 1.54 -33.52 -12.78
N TYR A 138 2.66 -33.18 -12.15
CA TYR A 138 3.93 -33.90 -12.23
C TYR A 138 4.28 -34.69 -10.96
N GLY A 139 3.45 -34.60 -9.93
CA GLY A 139 3.65 -35.31 -8.67
C GLY A 139 4.16 -34.40 -7.55
N ARG A 140 3.78 -34.73 -6.31
CA ARG A 140 4.04 -33.94 -5.11
C ARG A 140 5.49 -34.08 -4.65
N THR A 141 6.10 -35.26 -4.81
CA THR A 141 7.49 -35.50 -4.43
C THR A 141 8.45 -34.69 -5.30
N THR A 142 8.19 -34.59 -6.61
CA THR A 142 9.04 -33.82 -7.54
C THR A 142 9.12 -32.34 -7.16
N VAL A 143 7.98 -31.74 -6.79
CA VAL A 143 7.93 -30.34 -6.34
C VAL A 143 8.61 -30.18 -4.97
N LEU A 144 8.42 -31.13 -4.05
CA LEU A 144 9.08 -31.15 -2.75
C LEU A 144 10.62 -31.17 -2.85
N VAL A 145 11.19 -32.05 -3.68
CA VAL A 145 12.65 -32.12 -3.89
C VAL A 145 13.17 -30.82 -4.52
N THR A 146 12.44 -30.26 -5.48
CA THR A 146 12.81 -28.99 -6.14
C THR A 146 12.75 -27.80 -5.17
N ALA A 147 11.80 -27.79 -4.24
CA ALA A 147 11.69 -26.75 -3.22
C ALA A 147 12.89 -26.78 -2.26
N ILE A 148 13.26 -27.98 -1.78
CA ILE A 148 14.37 -28.16 -0.85
C ILE A 148 15.71 -27.82 -1.50
N SER A 149 15.90 -28.18 -2.77
CA SER A 149 17.13 -27.82 -3.51
C SER A 149 17.27 -26.30 -3.66
N GLY A 150 16.17 -25.58 -3.94
CA GLY A 150 16.16 -24.11 -3.97
C GLY A 150 16.53 -23.48 -2.62
N VAL A 151 16.00 -24.01 -1.50
CA VAL A 151 16.35 -23.53 -0.15
C VAL A 151 17.82 -23.80 0.18
N LEU A 152 18.34 -24.99 -0.15
CA LEU A 152 19.73 -25.35 0.09
C LEU A 152 20.69 -24.45 -0.71
N MET A 153 20.42 -24.23 -2.00
CA MET A 153 21.22 -23.33 -2.84
C MET A 153 21.19 -21.89 -2.31
N SER A 154 20.04 -21.44 -1.81
CA SER A 154 19.92 -20.12 -1.18
C SER A 154 20.77 -20.02 0.10
N ALA A 155 20.75 -21.05 0.95
CA ALA A 155 21.57 -21.11 2.16
C ALA A 155 23.08 -21.13 1.85
N VAL A 156 23.52 -21.94 0.89
CA VAL A 156 24.94 -22.04 0.48
C VAL A 156 25.44 -20.73 -0.14
N SER A 157 24.63 -20.10 -0.99
CA SER A 157 25.00 -18.81 -1.60
C SER A 157 25.04 -17.68 -0.57
N GLY A 158 24.07 -17.60 0.34
CA GLY A 158 24.07 -16.63 1.44
C GLY A 158 25.29 -16.79 2.37
N ALA A 159 25.61 -18.03 2.76
CA ALA A 159 26.81 -18.31 3.55
C ALA A 159 28.10 -17.93 2.80
N THR A 160 28.19 -18.20 1.50
CA THR A 160 29.34 -17.81 0.67
C THR A 160 29.53 -16.28 0.62
N ILE A 161 28.44 -15.52 0.47
CA ILE A 161 28.49 -14.05 0.43
C ILE A 161 29.02 -13.49 1.76
N LEU A 162 28.53 -14.00 2.89
CA LEU A 162 28.98 -13.55 4.21
C LEU A 162 30.41 -14.01 4.54
N HIS A 163 30.90 -15.09 3.91
CA HIS A 163 32.25 -15.61 4.17
C HIS A 163 33.34 -14.78 3.50
N PHE A 164 33.02 -14.13 2.37
CA PHE A 164 33.96 -13.32 1.58
C PHE A 164 33.55 -11.83 1.53
N PRO A 165 33.54 -11.11 2.67
CA PRO A 165 33.11 -9.71 2.74
C PRO A 165 34.02 -8.75 1.93
N ASN A 166 35.25 -9.14 1.62
CA ASN A 166 36.15 -8.33 0.77
C ASN A 166 35.84 -8.47 -0.73
N VAL A 167 35.09 -9.51 -1.13
CA VAL A 167 34.75 -9.79 -2.54
C VAL A 167 33.31 -9.35 -2.83
N PHE A 168 32.41 -9.63 -1.91
CA PHE A 168 30.99 -9.33 -2.05
C PHE A 168 30.58 -8.26 -1.02
N PRO A 169 29.94 -7.15 -1.45
CA PRO A 169 29.37 -6.20 -0.51
C PRO A 169 28.21 -6.84 0.25
N SER A 170 27.98 -6.43 1.50
CA SER A 170 26.89 -6.92 2.37
C SER A 170 25.51 -6.84 1.68
N TRP A 171 25.27 -5.79 0.89
CA TRP A 171 24.06 -5.58 0.08
C TRP A 171 23.82 -6.58 -1.05
N SER A 172 24.76 -7.48 -1.35
CA SER A 172 24.56 -8.57 -2.30
C SER A 172 23.78 -9.77 -1.71
N LEU A 173 23.63 -9.83 -0.39
CA LEU A 173 22.97 -10.93 0.32
C LEU A 173 21.56 -11.27 -0.21
N PRO A 174 20.68 -10.31 -0.56
CA PRO A 174 19.34 -10.60 -1.08
C PRO A 174 19.33 -11.40 -2.39
N ILE A 175 20.42 -11.33 -3.18
CA ILE A 175 20.56 -12.08 -4.44
C ILE A 175 20.58 -13.60 -4.19
N SER A 176 21.05 -14.04 -3.01
CA SER A 176 21.03 -15.46 -2.61
C SER A 176 19.63 -16.07 -2.64
N HIS A 177 18.57 -15.26 -2.54
CA HIS A 177 17.18 -15.72 -2.54
C HIS A 177 16.58 -15.92 -3.93
N VAL A 178 17.27 -15.54 -5.01
CA VAL A 178 16.83 -15.83 -6.39
C VAL A 178 16.68 -17.34 -6.62
N PHE A 179 17.50 -18.17 -5.96
CA PHE A 179 17.39 -19.62 -6.03
C PHE A 179 16.05 -20.17 -5.47
N LEU A 180 15.32 -19.41 -4.67
CA LEU A 180 13.98 -19.80 -4.18
C LEU A 180 12.91 -19.78 -5.29
N LEU A 181 13.19 -19.16 -6.45
CA LEU A 181 12.36 -19.32 -7.66
C LEU A 181 12.35 -20.77 -8.15
N LEU A 182 13.38 -21.55 -7.82
CA LEU A 182 13.40 -22.99 -8.02
C LEU A 182 12.59 -23.64 -6.90
N GLY A 183 11.37 -24.08 -7.23
CA GLY A 183 10.55 -24.88 -6.33
C GLY A 183 9.80 -24.11 -5.24
N GLY A 184 9.83 -22.77 -5.22
CA GLY A 184 8.99 -21.95 -4.34
C GLY A 184 9.37 -21.94 -2.85
N GLY A 185 10.58 -22.38 -2.52
CA GLY A 185 11.19 -22.21 -1.19
C GLY A 185 10.41 -22.82 -0.02
N GLY A 186 10.64 -22.26 1.18
CA GLY A 186 10.04 -22.73 2.44
C GLY A 186 8.51 -22.76 2.48
N PRO A 187 7.78 -21.76 1.94
CA PRO A 187 6.31 -21.82 1.86
C PRO A 187 5.81 -23.00 1.03
N MET A 188 6.41 -23.27 -0.13
CA MET A 188 6.04 -24.41 -0.97
C MET A 188 6.34 -25.76 -0.30
N LEU A 189 7.48 -25.87 0.40
CA LEU A 189 7.83 -27.05 1.18
C LEU A 189 6.74 -27.38 2.20
N ASN A 190 6.28 -26.37 2.96
CA ASN A 190 5.19 -26.53 3.92
C ASN A 190 3.89 -26.99 3.23
N VAL A 191 3.48 -26.33 2.14
CA VAL A 191 2.27 -26.71 1.38
C VAL A 191 2.35 -28.16 0.89
N MET A 192 3.47 -28.57 0.30
CA MET A 192 3.67 -29.94 -0.18
C MET A 192 3.62 -30.97 0.96
N LEU A 193 4.27 -30.68 2.09
CA LEU A 193 4.27 -31.58 3.24
C LEU A 193 2.87 -31.80 3.81
N PHE A 194 2.10 -30.73 4.01
CA PHE A 194 0.70 -30.84 4.45
C PHE A 194 -0.21 -31.48 3.40
N THR A 195 0.07 -31.29 2.11
CA THR A 195 -0.70 -31.91 1.02
C THR A 195 -0.47 -33.42 0.96
N ILE A 196 0.79 -33.86 0.99
CA ILE A 196 1.18 -35.29 1.02
C ILE A 196 0.55 -35.99 2.22
N ILE A 197 0.55 -35.35 3.39
CA ILE A 197 -0.11 -35.89 4.59
C ILE A 197 -1.64 -35.95 4.42
N ALA A 198 -2.25 -34.94 3.78
CA ALA A 198 -3.69 -34.94 3.50
C ALA A 198 -4.12 -36.09 2.58
N ASP A 199 -3.26 -36.50 1.66
CA ASP A 199 -3.56 -37.58 0.70
C ASP A 199 -3.62 -38.95 1.37
N VAL A 200 -2.69 -39.20 2.31
CA VAL A 200 -2.54 -40.50 2.98
C VAL A 200 -3.36 -40.63 4.26
N THR A 201 -3.87 -39.52 4.80
CA THR A 201 -4.61 -39.51 6.07
C THR A 201 -6.13 -39.46 5.82
N PRO A 202 -6.91 -40.40 6.40
CA PRO A 202 -8.37 -40.37 6.32
C PRO A 202 -8.93 -39.07 6.92
N VAL A 203 -10.10 -38.65 6.45
CA VAL A 203 -10.69 -37.34 6.79
C VAL A 203 -10.89 -37.18 8.30
N SER A 204 -11.25 -38.27 8.99
CA SER A 204 -11.49 -38.33 10.44
C SER A 204 -10.23 -38.10 11.29
N GLU A 205 -9.06 -38.54 10.82
CA GLU A 205 -7.80 -38.46 11.58
C GLU A 205 -6.90 -37.29 11.13
N ARG A 206 -7.21 -36.64 10.00
CA ARG A 206 -6.36 -35.63 9.35
C ARG A 206 -6.05 -34.43 10.23
N ALA A 207 -7.06 -33.88 10.91
CA ALA A 207 -6.86 -32.74 11.79
C ALA A 207 -5.86 -33.06 12.90
N ALA A 208 -5.98 -34.23 13.53
CA ALA A 208 -5.07 -34.69 14.57
C ALA A 208 -3.61 -34.84 14.07
N VAL A 209 -3.40 -35.37 12.87
CA VAL A 209 -2.06 -35.48 12.28
C VAL A 209 -1.48 -34.10 11.98
N PHE A 210 -2.25 -33.16 11.44
CA PHE A 210 -1.77 -31.78 11.22
C PHE A 210 -1.36 -31.08 12.52
N TYR A 211 -2.14 -31.26 13.60
CA TYR A 211 -1.79 -30.77 14.92
C TYR A 211 -0.46 -31.34 15.42
N GLN A 212 -0.26 -32.64 15.26
CA GLN A 212 0.99 -33.30 15.67
C GLN A 212 2.20 -32.77 14.90
N MET A 213 2.06 -32.52 13.60
CA MET A 213 3.14 -31.95 12.77
C MET A 213 3.48 -30.51 13.18
N MET A 214 2.48 -29.70 13.50
CA MET A 214 2.69 -28.34 13.99
C MET A 214 3.35 -28.33 15.38
N ALA A 215 2.88 -29.20 16.29
CA ALA A 215 3.47 -29.37 17.61
C ALA A 215 4.93 -29.83 17.52
N LEU A 216 5.26 -30.73 16.58
CA LEU A 216 6.63 -31.16 16.32
C LEU A 216 7.54 -29.97 15.99
N SER A 217 7.14 -29.07 15.09
CA SER A 217 7.94 -27.88 14.74
C SER A 217 8.20 -26.97 15.96
N VAL A 218 7.19 -26.74 16.80
CA VAL A 218 7.35 -25.93 18.02
C VAL A 218 8.30 -26.59 19.03
N ILE A 219 8.23 -27.92 19.20
CA ILE A 219 9.16 -28.67 20.06
C ILE A 219 10.59 -28.55 19.55
N LEU A 220 10.79 -28.65 18.23
CA LEU A 220 12.11 -28.54 17.63
C LEU A 220 12.70 -27.14 17.82
N SER A 221 11.92 -26.08 17.64
CA SER A 221 12.37 -24.73 17.95
C SER A 221 12.76 -24.55 19.42
N ALA A 222 12.00 -25.15 20.36
CA ALA A 222 12.30 -25.09 21.80
C ALA A 222 13.62 -25.79 22.19
N ILE A 223 14.00 -26.86 21.49
CA ILE A 223 15.24 -27.61 21.73
C ILE A 223 16.42 -26.96 21.00
N PHE A 224 16.24 -26.63 19.71
CA PHE A 224 17.34 -26.22 18.84
C PHE A 224 17.61 -24.70 18.85
N GLY A 225 16.69 -23.87 19.37
CA GLY A 225 16.94 -22.45 19.65
C GLY A 225 18.08 -22.23 20.66
N PRO A 226 18.03 -22.82 21.87
CA PRO A 226 19.13 -22.77 22.84
C PRO A 226 20.41 -23.42 22.31
N PHE A 227 20.28 -24.52 21.54
CA PHE A 227 21.43 -25.18 20.92
C PHE A 227 22.14 -24.26 19.91
N SER A 228 21.38 -23.52 19.09
CA SER A 228 21.91 -22.49 18.19
C SER A 228 22.63 -21.38 18.97
N ALA A 229 22.01 -20.88 20.05
CA ALA A 229 22.62 -19.85 20.91
C ALA A 229 23.95 -20.30 21.53
N TRP A 230 24.04 -21.57 21.95
CA TRP A 230 25.27 -22.18 22.46
C TRP A 230 26.34 -22.28 21.37
N LEU A 231 25.99 -22.78 20.19
CA LEU A 231 26.94 -22.99 19.10
C LEU A 231 27.51 -21.66 18.58
N MET A 232 26.65 -20.65 18.41
CA MET A 232 27.02 -19.28 18.06
C MET A 232 27.90 -18.59 19.12
N SER A 233 27.80 -18.99 20.40
CA SER A 233 28.69 -18.46 21.45
C SER A 233 30.14 -18.96 21.34
N LYS A 234 30.35 -20.08 20.65
CA LYS A 234 31.67 -20.63 20.35
C LYS A 234 32.18 -20.09 19.03
N ASP A 235 31.46 -20.38 17.95
CA ASP A 235 31.77 -19.90 16.61
C ASP A 235 30.47 -19.83 15.79
N PRO A 236 30.06 -18.64 15.31
CA PRO A 236 28.88 -18.51 14.46
C PRO A 236 28.99 -19.30 13.15
N TRP A 237 30.20 -19.49 12.59
CA TRP A 237 30.40 -20.26 11.35
C TRP A 237 30.15 -21.75 11.55
N LEU A 238 30.53 -22.30 12.70
CA LEU A 238 30.25 -23.70 13.04
C LEU A 238 28.75 -24.00 13.00
N ALA A 239 27.92 -23.05 13.48
CA ALA A 239 26.48 -23.16 13.43
C ALA A 239 25.91 -23.07 12.02
N VAL A 240 26.41 -22.14 11.20
CA VAL A 240 25.98 -22.00 9.80
C VAL A 240 26.33 -23.25 8.98
N PHE A 241 27.56 -23.76 9.08
CA PHE A 241 27.96 -24.97 8.34
C PHE A 241 27.19 -26.21 8.78
N LEU A 242 26.96 -26.37 10.08
CA LEU A 242 26.13 -27.47 10.60
C LEU A 242 24.69 -27.38 10.06
N GLY A 243 24.10 -26.18 10.05
CA GLY A 243 22.77 -25.94 9.49
C GLY A 243 22.69 -26.30 8.00
N VAL A 244 23.66 -25.87 7.19
CA VAL A 244 23.75 -26.20 5.75
C VAL A 244 23.89 -27.70 5.53
N PHE A 245 24.72 -28.38 6.33
CA PHE A 245 24.89 -29.84 6.24
C PHE A 245 23.59 -30.59 6.56
N ILE A 246 22.87 -30.17 7.61
CA ILE A 246 21.57 -30.74 7.97
C ILE A 246 20.55 -30.50 6.85
N MET A 247 20.53 -29.31 6.23
CA MET A 247 19.66 -29.03 5.08
C MET A 247 19.98 -29.91 3.86
N PHE A 248 21.25 -30.22 3.62
CA PHE A 248 21.66 -31.19 2.59
C PHE A 248 21.12 -32.61 2.89
N LEU A 249 21.18 -33.04 4.16
CA LEU A 249 20.56 -34.30 4.56
C LEU A 249 19.03 -34.28 4.33
N GLY A 250 18.40 -33.11 4.49
CA GLY A 250 16.99 -32.88 4.16
C GLY A 250 16.69 -33.19 2.68
N LEU A 251 17.53 -32.70 1.77
CA LEU A 251 17.42 -33.02 0.34
C LEU A 251 17.52 -34.53 0.10
N VAL A 252 18.47 -35.21 0.73
CA VAL A 252 18.63 -36.68 0.61
C VAL A 252 17.38 -37.40 1.12
N THR A 253 16.85 -37.03 2.30
CA THR A 253 15.64 -37.65 2.87
C THR A 253 14.40 -37.41 2.02
N SER A 254 14.31 -36.28 1.33
CA SER A 254 13.14 -35.93 0.49
C SER A 254 12.96 -36.85 -0.72
N VAL A 255 14.04 -37.43 -1.25
CA VAL A 255 14.01 -38.38 -2.38
C VAL A 255 13.31 -39.69 -2.00
N PHE A 256 13.32 -40.05 -0.70
CA PHE A 256 12.69 -41.26 -0.19
C PHE A 256 11.21 -41.10 0.14
N VAL A 257 10.65 -39.89 0.01
CA VAL A 257 9.22 -39.64 0.21
C VAL A 257 8.45 -40.20 -1.00
N PRO A 258 7.59 -41.21 -0.83
CA PRO A 258 6.89 -41.83 -1.95
C PRO A 258 5.88 -40.87 -2.57
N GLU A 259 5.66 -41.00 -3.88
CA GLU A 259 4.68 -40.19 -4.60
C GLU A 259 3.25 -40.52 -4.15
N THR A 260 2.43 -39.49 -3.95
CA THR A 260 1.07 -39.60 -3.38
C THR A 260 -0.01 -39.04 -4.29
N LYS A 261 0.35 -38.51 -5.47
CA LYS A 261 -0.58 -37.94 -6.47
C LYS A 261 -1.84 -38.79 -6.70
N ASP A 262 -1.67 -40.09 -6.96
CA ASP A 262 -2.75 -41.00 -7.34
C ASP A 262 -3.14 -41.99 -6.23
N TYR A 263 -2.78 -41.70 -4.97
CA TYR A 263 -2.92 -42.63 -3.83
C TYR A 263 -4.37 -43.10 -3.56
N ARG A 264 -5.38 -42.29 -3.93
CA ARG A 264 -6.81 -42.67 -3.85
C ARG A 264 -7.32 -43.39 -5.09
N VAL A 265 -6.81 -43.04 -6.27
CA VAL A 265 -7.30 -43.59 -7.56
C VAL A 265 -6.77 -45.00 -7.81
N THR A 266 -5.54 -45.30 -7.37
CA THR A 266 -4.94 -46.63 -7.53
C THR A 266 -5.51 -47.69 -6.59
N SER A 267 -6.05 -47.31 -5.41
CA SER A 267 -6.77 -48.26 -4.55
C SER A 267 -8.14 -48.62 -5.11
N ASP A 268 -8.84 -47.64 -5.68
CA ASP A 268 -10.18 -47.84 -6.23
C ASP A 268 -10.13 -48.73 -7.49
N PHE A 269 -9.10 -48.59 -8.32
CA PHE A 269 -8.94 -49.37 -9.54
C PHE A 269 -8.34 -50.76 -9.33
N SER A 270 -7.47 -50.95 -8.32
CA SER A 270 -6.87 -52.26 -8.01
C SER A 270 -7.86 -53.25 -7.37
N THR A 271 -8.97 -52.75 -6.85
CA THR A 271 -10.05 -53.59 -6.29
C THR A 271 -11.08 -53.99 -7.35
N LEU A 272 -11.14 -53.28 -8.48
CA LEU A 272 -12.00 -53.60 -9.62
C LEU A 272 -11.28 -54.41 -10.71
N SER A 273 -9.94 -54.43 -10.70
CA SER A 273 -9.11 -55.07 -11.72
C SER A 273 -8.84 -56.57 -11.52
N ASN A 274 -9.55 -57.24 -10.60
CA ASN A 274 -9.48 -58.71 -10.49
C ASN A 274 -10.48 -59.46 -11.38
N ASP A 275 -11.38 -58.79 -12.09
CA ASP A 275 -12.42 -59.48 -12.88
C ASP A 275 -12.48 -59.21 -14.39
N LEU A 276 -11.71 -58.27 -14.95
CA LEU A 276 -11.75 -58.03 -16.40
C LEU A 276 -10.34 -57.84 -16.99
N ALA A 277 -9.94 -58.84 -17.77
CA ALA A 277 -8.67 -58.88 -18.49
C ALA A 277 -8.61 -57.89 -19.67
N ALA A 278 -7.39 -57.39 -19.88
CA ALA A 278 -6.73 -57.03 -21.15
C ALA A 278 -7.38 -55.99 -22.08
N GLU A 279 -6.67 -54.87 -22.30
CA GLU A 279 -6.40 -54.33 -23.65
C GLU A 279 -5.08 -53.51 -23.66
N PRO A 280 -4.37 -53.44 -24.81
CA PRO A 280 -3.01 -52.94 -24.89
C PRO A 280 -2.95 -51.40 -25.02
N ALA A 281 -2.01 -50.79 -24.31
CA ALA A 281 -1.73 -49.36 -24.39
C ALA A 281 -1.13 -49.00 -25.77
N VAL A 282 -1.88 -48.21 -26.54
CA VAL A 282 -1.40 -47.54 -27.75
C VAL A 282 -0.33 -46.52 -27.37
N ASN A 283 0.90 -46.76 -27.83
CA ASN A 283 1.98 -45.79 -27.85
C ASN A 283 1.60 -44.58 -28.71
N GLN A 284 1.45 -43.40 -28.10
CA GLN A 284 1.59 -42.12 -28.80
C GLN A 284 2.74 -41.32 -28.19
N THR A 285 3.93 -41.63 -28.67
CA THR A 285 5.11 -40.77 -28.65
C THR A 285 4.84 -39.55 -29.54
N SER A 286 4.37 -38.46 -28.94
CA SER A 286 4.39 -37.14 -29.58
C SER A 286 5.29 -36.22 -28.76
N ARG A 287 6.50 -35.98 -29.28
CA ARG A 287 7.41 -34.91 -28.85
C ARG A 287 6.65 -33.58 -28.96
N LYS A 288 6.10 -33.09 -27.86
CA LYS A 288 5.38 -31.81 -27.80
C LYS A 288 6.29 -30.75 -27.19
N GLY A 289 6.48 -29.64 -27.92
CA GLY A 289 7.36 -28.55 -27.52
C GLY A 289 6.89 -27.85 -26.24
N LEU A 290 7.87 -27.41 -25.44
CA LEU A 290 7.73 -26.77 -24.12
C LEU A 290 6.64 -25.68 -24.09
N LYS A 291 6.51 -24.88 -25.16
CA LYS A 291 5.52 -23.80 -25.29
C LYS A 291 4.06 -24.28 -25.28
N SER A 292 3.76 -25.42 -25.92
CA SER A 292 2.40 -25.98 -25.98
C SER A 292 1.95 -26.54 -24.63
N THR A 293 2.90 -27.03 -23.84
CA THR A 293 2.68 -27.54 -22.48
C THR A 293 2.40 -26.40 -21.51
N VAL A 294 3.12 -25.27 -21.64
CA VAL A 294 2.96 -24.06 -20.81
C VAL A 294 1.62 -23.35 -21.07
N ILE A 295 1.20 -23.22 -22.34
CA ILE A 295 -0.09 -22.60 -22.68
C ILE A 295 -1.26 -23.45 -22.17
N ARG A 296 -1.14 -24.78 -22.21
CA ARG A 296 -2.16 -25.70 -21.68
C ARG A 296 -2.23 -25.68 -20.15
N SER A 297 -1.10 -25.56 -19.44
CA SER A 297 -1.09 -25.40 -17.98
C SER A 297 -1.61 -24.04 -17.54
N LEU A 298 -1.36 -22.97 -18.30
CA LEU A 298 -1.96 -21.65 -18.05
C LEU A 298 -3.48 -21.64 -18.21
N ARG A 299 -4.02 -22.38 -19.19
CA ARG A 299 -5.48 -22.55 -19.32
C ARG A 299 -6.09 -23.42 -18.23
N ALA A 300 -5.41 -24.47 -17.78
CA ALA A 300 -5.85 -25.29 -16.64
C ALA A 300 -5.89 -24.46 -15.35
N CYS A 301 -4.85 -23.66 -15.11
CA CYS A 301 -4.79 -22.69 -13.99
C CYS A 301 -5.97 -21.71 -14.00
N ARG A 302 -6.39 -21.23 -15.18
CA ARG A 302 -7.57 -20.35 -15.32
C ARG A 302 -8.87 -21.04 -14.87
N THR A 303 -9.05 -22.33 -15.15
CA THR A 303 -10.25 -23.08 -14.79
C THR A 303 -10.27 -23.42 -13.29
N ASP A 304 -9.14 -23.81 -12.71
CA ASP A 304 -9.03 -24.10 -11.28
C ASP A 304 -9.10 -22.83 -10.41
N MET A 305 -8.58 -21.69 -10.89
CA MET A 305 -8.77 -20.38 -10.23
C MET A 305 -10.23 -19.96 -10.15
N VAL A 306 -11.08 -20.35 -11.10
CA VAL A 306 -12.52 -20.08 -11.02
C VAL A 306 -13.15 -20.88 -9.88
N LEU A 307 -12.67 -22.09 -9.58
CA LEU A 307 -13.12 -22.89 -8.44
C LEU A 307 -12.68 -22.25 -7.10
N VAL A 308 -11.43 -21.79 -7.00
CA VAL A 308 -10.93 -21.06 -5.82
C VAL A 308 -11.73 -19.77 -5.60
N TRP A 309 -11.98 -19.02 -6.68
CA TRP A 309 -12.74 -17.78 -6.65
C TRP A 309 -14.20 -17.99 -6.24
N ARG A 310 -14.86 -19.03 -6.77
CA ARG A 310 -16.27 -19.29 -6.53
C ARG A 310 -16.57 -19.87 -5.15
N TYR A 311 -15.66 -20.68 -4.58
CA TYR A 311 -15.92 -21.42 -3.34
C TYR A 311 -15.13 -20.93 -2.12
N VAL A 312 -13.84 -20.60 -2.27
CA VAL A 312 -13.01 -20.15 -1.15
C VAL A 312 -13.15 -18.64 -0.97
N LEU A 313 -12.91 -17.85 -2.02
CA LEU A 313 -13.04 -16.38 -1.97
C LEU A 313 -14.51 -15.91 -1.89
N GLY A 314 -15.46 -16.73 -2.33
CA GLY A 314 -16.90 -16.43 -2.30
C GLY A 314 -17.57 -16.62 -0.94
N SER A 315 -16.97 -17.38 -0.01
CA SER A 315 -17.53 -17.60 1.33
C SER A 315 -16.98 -16.58 2.32
N PRO A 316 -17.79 -15.62 2.81
CA PRO A 316 -17.30 -14.56 3.68
C PRO A 316 -16.79 -15.09 5.03
N GLN A 317 -17.33 -16.20 5.51
CA GLN A 317 -16.94 -16.80 6.79
C GLN A 317 -15.55 -17.45 6.73
N ILE A 318 -15.27 -18.18 5.65
CA ILE A 318 -13.96 -18.83 5.43
C ILE A 318 -12.91 -17.75 5.17
N MET A 319 -13.23 -16.75 4.35
CA MET A 319 -12.31 -15.64 4.08
C MET A 319 -12.00 -14.79 5.29
N LEU A 320 -12.97 -14.57 6.19
CA LEU A 320 -12.72 -13.89 7.45
C LEU A 320 -11.70 -14.65 8.31
N LEU A 321 -11.85 -15.97 8.42
CA LEU A 321 -10.91 -16.80 9.20
C LEU A 321 -9.52 -16.85 8.56
N VAL A 322 -9.45 -17.00 7.24
CA VAL A 322 -8.19 -16.96 6.47
C VAL A 322 -7.49 -15.60 6.65
N PHE A 323 -8.25 -14.51 6.63
CA PHE A 323 -7.69 -13.17 6.86
C PHE A 323 -7.21 -12.98 8.30
N CYS A 324 -7.97 -13.43 9.30
CA CYS A 324 -7.55 -13.39 10.70
C CYS A 324 -6.26 -14.18 10.95
N GLU A 325 -6.12 -15.36 10.33
CA GLU A 325 -4.87 -16.12 10.38
C GLU A 325 -3.74 -15.36 9.68
N ALA A 326 -4.01 -14.83 8.49
CA ALA A 326 -3.02 -14.13 7.70
C ALA A 326 -2.51 -12.85 8.40
N LEU A 327 -3.35 -12.15 9.17
CA LEU A 327 -2.96 -11.00 9.99
C LEU A 327 -1.97 -11.34 11.12
N PHE A 328 -2.01 -12.58 11.63
CA PHE A 328 -1.06 -13.03 12.65
C PHE A 328 0.34 -13.28 12.06
N VAL A 329 0.44 -13.57 10.76
CA VAL A 329 1.71 -13.86 10.09
C VAL A 329 2.70 -12.68 10.16
N PRO A 330 2.32 -11.43 9.80
CA PRO A 330 3.13 -10.24 10.06
C PRO A 330 3.65 -10.10 11.48
N VAL A 331 2.81 -10.35 12.48
CA VAL A 331 3.14 -10.21 13.90
C VAL A 331 4.19 -11.24 14.31
N ALA A 332 3.97 -12.50 13.93
CA ALA A 332 4.91 -13.59 14.19
C ALA A 332 6.25 -13.33 13.48
N THR A 333 6.22 -12.98 12.19
CA THR A 333 7.42 -12.67 11.40
C THR A 333 8.17 -11.46 11.94
N GLY A 334 7.47 -10.42 12.39
CA GLY A 334 8.09 -9.24 13.00
C GLY A 334 8.82 -9.60 14.30
N LEU A 335 8.20 -10.40 15.17
CA LEU A 335 8.80 -10.83 16.43
C LEU A 335 9.99 -11.77 16.21
N THR A 336 9.91 -12.74 15.30
CA THR A 336 11.03 -13.65 15.03
C THR A 336 12.19 -12.95 14.32
N THR A 337 11.88 -12.01 13.42
CA THR A 337 12.89 -11.30 12.63
C THR A 337 13.57 -10.21 13.44
N PHE A 338 12.81 -9.30 14.07
CA PHE A 338 13.35 -8.13 14.74
C PHE A 338 13.35 -8.23 16.27
N GLY A 339 12.66 -9.22 16.86
CA GLY A 339 12.58 -9.34 18.32
C GLY A 339 13.94 -9.60 18.97
N VAL A 340 14.75 -10.51 18.43
CA VAL A 340 16.12 -10.75 18.95
C VAL A 340 16.99 -9.51 18.78
N GLN A 341 16.89 -8.81 17.65
CA GLN A 341 17.61 -7.55 17.42
C GLN A 341 17.17 -6.46 18.42
N SER A 342 15.88 -6.38 18.71
CA SER A 342 15.34 -5.43 19.69
C SER A 342 15.94 -5.68 21.07
N ILE A 343 16.11 -6.95 21.47
CA ILE A 343 16.76 -7.34 22.73
C ILE A 343 18.25 -6.98 22.71
N THR A 344 18.97 -7.23 21.62
CA THR A 344 20.41 -6.96 21.55
C THR A 344 20.73 -5.46 21.60
N VAL A 345 19.93 -4.62 20.94
CA VAL A 345 20.07 -3.16 20.97
C VAL A 345 19.65 -2.60 22.33
N ARG A 346 18.46 -2.98 22.82
CA ARG A 346 17.90 -2.43 24.07
C ARG A 346 18.76 -2.73 25.30
N PHE A 347 19.29 -3.95 25.41
CA PHE A 347 20.07 -4.36 26.58
C PHE A 347 21.58 -4.35 26.34
N GLY A 348 22.05 -3.98 25.14
CA GLY A 348 23.47 -4.06 24.78
C GLY A 348 24.01 -5.48 24.95
N TRP A 349 23.29 -6.49 24.47
CA TRP A 349 23.64 -7.90 24.65
C TRP A 349 24.13 -8.55 23.35
N ASN A 350 24.96 -9.59 23.49
CA ASN A 350 25.35 -10.45 22.38
C ASN A 350 24.15 -11.23 21.83
N TRP A 351 24.18 -11.55 20.54
CA TRP A 351 23.16 -12.35 19.87
C TRP A 351 22.90 -13.68 20.59
N SER A 352 23.95 -14.36 21.08
CA SER A 352 23.79 -15.60 21.88
C SER A 352 22.92 -15.41 23.12
N LYS A 353 23.17 -14.38 23.94
CA LYS A 353 22.37 -14.10 25.14
C LYS A 353 20.92 -13.75 24.78
N ALA A 354 20.72 -12.94 23.74
CA ALA A 354 19.39 -12.57 23.27
C ALA A 354 18.60 -13.78 22.74
N THR A 355 19.26 -14.69 22.00
CA THR A 355 18.65 -15.93 21.48
C THR A 355 18.26 -16.89 22.61
N TYR A 356 19.05 -16.99 23.69
CA TYR A 356 18.65 -17.76 24.88
C TYR A 356 17.35 -17.23 25.50
N VAL A 357 17.23 -15.91 25.65
CA VAL A 357 16.02 -15.30 26.22
C VAL A 357 14.82 -15.46 25.29
N ALA A 358 15.01 -15.29 23.99
CA ALA A 358 13.95 -15.52 22.99
C ALA A 358 13.42 -16.96 23.03
N SER A 359 14.29 -17.95 23.31
CA SER A 359 13.93 -19.37 23.40
C SER A 359 12.97 -19.69 24.55
N VAL A 360 12.85 -18.82 25.56
CA VAL A 360 11.88 -18.98 26.67
C VAL A 360 10.45 -19.04 26.14
N SER A 361 10.13 -18.26 25.10
CA SER A 361 8.80 -18.28 24.49
C SER A 361 8.52 -19.62 23.78
N SER A 362 9.50 -20.19 23.09
CA SER A 362 9.39 -21.52 22.45
C SER A 362 9.24 -22.65 23.48
N ILE A 363 9.99 -22.61 24.58
CA ILE A 363 9.87 -23.59 25.68
C ILE A 363 8.47 -23.50 26.31
N THR A 364 7.98 -22.29 26.58
CA THR A 364 6.64 -22.08 27.12
C THR A 364 5.57 -22.58 26.15
N SER A 365 5.74 -22.31 24.85
CA SER A 365 4.84 -22.79 23.79
C SER A 365 4.77 -24.31 23.74
N CYS A 366 5.91 -24.99 23.89
CA CYS A 366 6.00 -26.45 23.98
C CYS A 366 5.21 -26.99 25.20
N ILE A 367 5.41 -26.39 26.38
CA ILE A 367 4.67 -26.77 27.59
C ILE A 367 3.16 -26.59 27.38
N VAL A 368 2.75 -25.47 26.79
CA VAL A 368 1.33 -25.16 26.56
C VAL A 368 0.68 -26.16 25.63
N LEU A 369 1.34 -26.49 24.51
CA LEU A 369 0.80 -27.44 23.53
C LEU A 369 0.76 -28.88 24.05
N LEU A 370 1.76 -29.30 24.84
CA LEU A 370 1.85 -30.69 25.34
C LEU A 370 1.04 -30.94 26.60
N THR A 371 0.87 -29.94 27.47
CA THR A 371 0.28 -30.14 28.80
C THR A 371 -0.97 -29.28 29.03
N VAL A 372 -0.88 -27.96 28.82
CA VAL A 372 -1.95 -27.02 29.21
C VAL A 372 -3.17 -27.17 28.30
N LEU A 373 -2.98 -27.18 26.97
CA LEU A 373 -4.07 -27.21 26.01
C LEU A 373 -4.91 -28.51 26.11
N PRO A 374 -4.30 -29.71 26.21
CA PRO A 374 -5.05 -30.94 26.43
C PRO A 374 -5.77 -30.96 27.78
N LEU A 375 -5.14 -30.48 28.86
CA LEU A 375 -5.76 -30.43 30.20
C LEU A 375 -6.97 -29.49 30.22
N VAL A 376 -6.83 -28.29 29.67
CA VAL A 376 -7.94 -27.32 29.56
C VAL A 376 -9.07 -27.88 28.71
N SER A 377 -8.74 -28.51 27.57
CA SER A 377 -9.74 -29.14 26.70
C SER A 377 -10.50 -30.27 27.43
N LEU A 378 -9.80 -31.12 28.19
CA LEU A 378 -10.43 -32.19 28.98
C LEU A 378 -11.29 -31.64 30.12
N LEU A 379 -10.83 -30.62 30.84
CA LEU A 379 -11.59 -29.98 31.92
C LEU A 379 -12.85 -29.30 31.39
N VAL A 380 -12.74 -28.51 30.33
CA VAL A 380 -13.89 -27.82 29.72
C VAL A 380 -14.91 -28.83 29.21
N THR A 381 -14.47 -29.92 28.56
CA THR A 381 -15.40 -30.96 28.05
C THR A 381 -16.04 -31.76 29.18
N LYS A 382 -15.34 -31.96 30.31
CA LYS A 382 -15.86 -32.70 31.47
C LYS A 382 -16.82 -31.86 32.34
N PHE A 383 -16.58 -30.56 32.44
CA PHE A 383 -17.34 -29.67 33.33
C PHE A 383 -18.36 -28.77 32.60
N THR A 384 -18.33 -28.68 31.27
CA THR A 384 -19.25 -27.86 30.49
C THR A 384 -19.78 -28.61 29.26
N ALA A 385 -21.08 -28.50 28.97
CA ALA A 385 -21.72 -29.08 27.78
C ALA A 385 -21.56 -28.19 26.52
N ILE A 386 -20.42 -27.51 26.37
CA ILE A 386 -20.20 -26.55 25.28
C ILE A 386 -19.80 -27.30 24.00
N HIS A 387 -20.42 -26.94 22.89
CA HIS A 387 -20.10 -27.51 21.56
C HIS A 387 -18.60 -27.28 21.20
N PRO A 388 -17.88 -28.28 20.66
CA PRO A 388 -16.44 -28.20 20.37
C PRO A 388 -16.01 -26.99 19.54
N LEU A 389 -16.79 -26.63 18.50
CA LEU A 389 -16.52 -25.44 17.67
C LEU A 389 -16.56 -24.13 18.48
N ASN A 390 -17.49 -24.01 19.42
CA ASN A 390 -17.63 -22.81 20.24
C ASN A 390 -16.52 -22.73 21.31
N ARG A 391 -16.08 -23.89 21.82
CA ARG A 391 -14.91 -23.98 22.70
C ARG A 391 -13.65 -23.50 21.98
N ASP A 392 -13.39 -24.01 20.77
CA ASP A 392 -12.19 -23.65 20.01
C ASP A 392 -12.21 -22.17 19.62
N LEU A 393 -13.38 -21.60 19.29
CA LEU A 393 -13.54 -20.17 19.03
C LEU A 393 -13.21 -19.30 20.26
N GLN A 394 -13.64 -19.70 21.46
CA GLN A 394 -13.30 -18.97 22.70
C GLN A 394 -11.80 -19.07 23.01
N LEU A 395 -11.20 -20.22 22.75
CA LEU A 395 -9.77 -20.44 22.97
C LEU A 395 -8.91 -19.59 22.03
N VAL A 396 -9.34 -19.40 20.78
CA VAL A 396 -8.71 -18.47 19.82
C VAL A 396 -8.78 -17.03 20.32
N ARG A 397 -9.94 -16.60 20.84
CA ARG A 397 -10.12 -15.23 21.39
C ARG A 397 -9.27 -14.97 22.62
N VAL A 398 -9.16 -15.96 23.52
CA VAL A 398 -8.27 -15.85 24.68
C VAL A 398 -6.81 -15.81 24.23
N SER A 399 -6.43 -16.67 23.29
CA SER A 399 -5.06 -16.72 22.77
C SER A 399 -4.66 -15.41 22.07
N SER A 400 -5.57 -14.76 21.35
CA SER A 400 -5.30 -13.46 20.72
C SER A 400 -5.11 -12.34 21.73
N LEU A 401 -5.97 -12.26 22.77
CA LEU A 401 -5.82 -11.28 23.85
C LEU A 401 -4.50 -11.47 24.62
N VAL A 402 -4.15 -12.72 24.93
CA VAL A 402 -2.88 -13.07 25.58
C VAL A 402 -1.69 -12.70 24.70
N SER A 403 -1.78 -12.92 23.38
CA SER A 403 -0.74 -12.51 22.43
C SER A 403 -0.54 -10.99 22.42
N THR A 404 -1.63 -10.22 22.35
CA THR A 404 -1.57 -8.74 22.39
C THR A 404 -0.96 -8.23 23.69
N LEU A 405 -1.35 -8.80 24.83
CA LEU A 405 -0.76 -8.46 26.13
C LEU A 405 0.74 -8.78 26.17
N GLY A 406 1.14 -9.94 25.66
CA GLY A 406 2.54 -10.35 25.59
C GLY A 406 3.41 -9.42 24.74
N LEU A 407 2.89 -8.99 23.58
CA LEU A 407 3.57 -8.02 22.71
C LEU A 407 3.65 -6.63 23.33
N LEU A 408 2.61 -6.20 24.06
CA LEU A 408 2.63 -4.93 24.79
C LEU A 408 3.66 -4.95 25.93
N LEU A 409 3.72 -6.06 26.68
CA LEU A 409 4.76 -6.25 27.69
C LEU A 409 6.16 -6.26 27.08
N PHE A 410 6.34 -6.88 25.92
CA PHE A 410 7.61 -6.87 25.19
C PHE A 410 8.02 -5.45 24.74
N ALA A 411 7.06 -4.68 24.21
CA ALA A 411 7.30 -3.31 23.76
C ALA A 411 7.84 -2.42 24.89
N PHE A 412 7.27 -2.53 26.10
CA PHE A 412 7.64 -1.75 27.29
C PHE A 412 8.60 -2.47 28.26
N ALA A 413 9.25 -3.55 27.82
CA ALA A 413 10.19 -4.28 28.66
C ALA A 413 11.52 -3.52 28.81
N ASP A 414 11.61 -2.66 29.83
CA ASP A 414 12.84 -1.92 30.19
C ASP A 414 13.72 -2.69 31.20
N SER A 415 13.22 -3.80 31.75
CA SER A 415 13.95 -4.67 32.67
C SER A 415 13.93 -6.13 32.22
N PHE A 416 14.96 -6.88 32.61
CA PHE A 416 15.07 -8.31 32.31
C PHE A 416 13.86 -9.12 32.80
N SER A 417 13.34 -8.83 33.99
CA SER A 417 12.18 -9.54 34.55
C SER A 417 10.92 -9.33 33.72
N VAL A 418 10.67 -8.11 33.25
CA VAL A 418 9.52 -7.80 32.38
C VAL A 418 9.70 -8.45 31.01
N LEU A 419 10.92 -8.50 30.48
CA LEU A 419 11.23 -9.20 29.22
C LEU A 419 10.95 -10.71 29.31
N VAL A 420 11.39 -11.37 30.39
CA VAL A 420 11.13 -12.81 30.60
C VAL A 420 9.63 -13.06 30.77
N LEU A 421 8.93 -12.22 31.54
CA LEU A 421 7.47 -12.29 31.66
C LEU A 421 6.79 -12.14 30.30
N ALA A 422 7.22 -11.18 29.48
CA ALA A 422 6.70 -11.00 28.12
C ALA A 422 6.90 -12.26 27.26
N MET A 423 8.09 -12.88 27.29
CA MET A 423 8.36 -14.13 26.56
C MET A 423 7.45 -15.29 27.00
N VAL A 424 7.19 -15.40 28.31
CA VAL A 424 6.26 -16.41 28.85
C VAL A 424 4.83 -16.14 28.37
N VAL A 425 4.34 -14.90 28.49
CA VAL A 425 2.99 -14.51 28.06
C VAL A 425 2.81 -14.71 26.55
N ILE A 426 3.81 -14.37 25.73
CA ILE A 426 3.80 -14.66 24.29
C ILE A 426 3.69 -16.16 24.04
N GLY A 427 4.47 -16.99 24.76
CA GLY A 427 4.42 -18.44 24.63
C GLY A 427 3.07 -19.07 25.00
N LEU A 428 2.31 -18.45 25.90
CA LEU A 428 0.94 -18.88 26.23
C LEU A 428 -0.03 -18.77 25.04
N SER A 429 0.26 -17.91 24.04
CA SER A 429 -0.57 -17.73 22.85
C SER A 429 -0.35 -18.74 21.72
N ALA A 430 0.61 -19.68 21.89
CA ALA A 430 1.05 -20.61 20.84
C ALA A 430 -0.07 -21.49 20.23
N GLY A 431 -1.18 -21.68 20.95
CA GLY A 431 -2.34 -22.44 20.47
C GLY A 431 -3.11 -21.76 19.32
N TYR A 432 -2.92 -20.46 19.08
CA TYR A 432 -3.68 -19.67 18.12
C TYR A 432 -3.69 -20.25 16.70
N THR A 433 -2.50 -20.44 16.11
CA THR A 433 -2.35 -20.88 14.70
C THR A 433 -2.95 -22.27 14.48
N SER A 434 -2.79 -23.15 15.46
CA SER A 434 -3.31 -24.52 15.42
C SER A 434 -4.84 -24.54 15.52
N GLN A 435 -5.43 -23.74 16.41
CA GLN A 435 -6.88 -23.69 16.60
C GLN A 435 -7.61 -23.03 15.43
N VAL A 436 -7.09 -21.91 14.90
CA VAL A 436 -7.69 -21.25 13.73
C VAL A 436 -7.68 -22.17 12.52
N ARG A 437 -6.56 -22.86 12.28
CA ARG A 437 -6.43 -23.83 11.18
C ARG A 437 -7.42 -24.99 11.33
N SER A 438 -7.63 -25.49 12.54
CA SER A 438 -8.62 -26.53 12.81
C SER A 438 -10.05 -26.10 12.52
N ILE A 439 -10.43 -24.89 12.95
CA ILE A 439 -11.75 -24.31 12.66
C ILE A 439 -11.95 -24.21 11.15
N ILE A 440 -10.97 -23.66 10.41
CA ILE A 440 -11.03 -23.55 8.95
C ILE A 440 -11.18 -24.94 8.30
N THR A 441 -10.38 -25.92 8.72
CA THR A 441 -10.46 -27.27 8.15
C THR A 441 -11.77 -27.99 8.47
N SER A 442 -12.46 -27.63 9.55
CA SER A 442 -13.77 -28.20 9.91
C SER A 442 -14.94 -27.63 9.11
N LEU A 443 -14.75 -26.45 8.49
CA LEU A 443 -15.77 -25.74 7.70
C LEU A 443 -15.68 -26.03 6.19
N VAL A 444 -14.69 -26.82 5.78
CA VAL A 444 -14.33 -27.02 4.37
C VAL A 444 -14.43 -28.50 4.02
N GLU A 445 -15.02 -28.80 2.86
CA GLU A 445 -15.12 -30.18 2.38
C GLU A 445 -13.73 -30.80 2.10
N PRO A 446 -13.56 -32.12 2.29
CA PRO A 446 -12.25 -32.76 2.24
C PRO A 446 -11.48 -32.61 0.93
N HIS A 447 -12.17 -32.39 -0.18
CA HIS A 447 -11.58 -32.22 -1.51
C HIS A 447 -11.04 -30.79 -1.75
N MET A 448 -11.44 -29.81 -0.93
CA MET A 448 -11.04 -28.40 -1.05
C MET A 448 -9.91 -28.00 -0.09
N LEU A 449 -9.43 -28.92 0.75
CA LEU A 449 -8.45 -28.62 1.80
C LEU A 449 -7.06 -28.21 1.29
N ALA A 450 -6.60 -28.78 0.17
CA ALA A 450 -5.33 -28.39 -0.45
C ALA A 450 -5.41 -26.95 -0.98
N THR A 451 -6.55 -26.61 -1.60
CA THR A 451 -6.87 -25.27 -2.09
C THR A 451 -6.91 -24.25 -0.96
N VAL A 452 -7.59 -24.57 0.15
CA VAL A 452 -7.70 -23.67 1.31
C VAL A 452 -6.36 -23.47 2.01
N ASN A 453 -5.57 -24.53 2.23
CA ASN A 453 -4.22 -24.41 2.81
C ASN A 453 -3.26 -23.60 1.91
N THR A 454 -3.34 -23.81 0.60
CA THR A 454 -2.55 -23.02 -0.36
C THR A 454 -3.00 -21.57 -0.32
N THR A 455 -4.31 -21.30 -0.25
CA THR A 455 -4.87 -19.94 -0.12
C THR A 455 -4.39 -19.27 1.16
N MET A 456 -4.51 -19.91 2.33
CA MET A 456 -4.00 -19.41 3.61
C MET A 456 -2.52 -19.04 3.53
N SER A 457 -1.69 -19.93 2.97
CA SER A 457 -0.25 -19.66 2.82
C SER A 457 0.03 -18.51 1.85
N THR A 458 -0.73 -18.40 0.76
CA THR A 458 -0.54 -17.33 -0.24
C THR A 458 -0.91 -15.97 0.34
N PHE A 459 -2.04 -15.87 1.04
CA PHE A 459 -2.45 -14.65 1.75
C PHE A 459 -1.49 -14.29 2.88
N GLY A 460 -1.01 -15.27 3.66
CA GLY A 460 0.00 -15.06 4.68
C GLY A 460 1.31 -14.52 4.11
N THR A 461 1.83 -15.13 3.03
CA THR A 461 3.05 -14.67 2.33
C THR A 461 2.87 -13.27 1.74
N LEU A 462 1.69 -12.97 1.17
CA LEU A 462 1.37 -11.65 0.62
C LEU A 462 1.38 -10.56 1.70
N LEU A 463 0.74 -10.81 2.85
CA LEU A 463 0.77 -9.89 3.99
C LEU A 463 2.17 -9.75 4.58
N ALA A 464 2.93 -10.85 4.69
CA ALA A 464 4.32 -10.82 5.16
C ALA A 464 5.24 -9.98 4.25
N LEU A 465 5.03 -10.03 2.92
CA LEU A 465 5.79 -9.26 1.94
C LEU A 465 5.67 -7.75 2.20
N GLY A 466 4.45 -7.26 2.47
CA GLY A 466 4.20 -5.86 2.79
C GLY A 466 4.60 -5.48 4.23
N ALA A 467 4.36 -6.38 5.18
CA ALA A 467 4.65 -6.13 6.59
C ALA A 467 6.15 -6.05 6.89
N THR A 468 7.00 -6.80 6.19
CA THR A 468 8.42 -6.88 6.54
C THR A 468 9.17 -5.55 6.33
N PRO A 469 9.05 -4.86 5.17
CA PRO A 469 9.59 -3.51 5.02
C PRO A 469 8.95 -2.50 5.97
N LEU A 470 7.65 -2.63 6.25
CA LEU A 470 6.95 -1.74 7.17
C LEU A 470 7.49 -1.86 8.61
N VAL A 471 7.64 -3.09 9.13
CA VAL A 471 8.20 -3.32 10.47
C VAL A 471 9.65 -2.88 10.53
N GLY A 472 10.45 -3.12 9.50
CA GLY A 472 11.83 -2.62 9.43
C GLY A 472 11.92 -1.09 9.42
N TRP A 473 11.04 -0.43 8.66
CA TRP A 473 10.93 1.03 8.65
C TRP A 473 10.46 1.57 10.00
N LEU A 474 9.46 0.95 10.63
CA LEU A 474 8.98 1.31 11.98
C LEU A 474 10.09 1.11 13.02
N PHE A 475 10.87 0.03 12.92
CA PHE A 475 12.01 -0.20 13.80
C PHE A 475 13.09 0.88 13.61
N SER A 476 13.42 1.22 12.36
CA SER A 476 14.37 2.29 12.03
C SER A 476 13.89 3.65 12.53
N LYS A 477 12.58 3.93 12.43
CA LYS A 477 11.95 5.11 13.02
C LYS A 477 11.93 5.07 14.54
N GLY A 478 11.75 3.90 15.15
CA GLY A 478 11.90 3.71 16.59
C GLY A 478 13.29 4.08 17.08
N LEU A 479 14.33 3.61 16.39
CA LEU A 479 15.72 4.01 16.64
C LEU A 479 15.94 5.52 16.43
N ASP A 480 15.23 6.13 15.47
CA ASP A 480 15.26 7.59 15.27
C ASP A 480 14.48 8.37 16.36
N LEU A 481 13.40 7.81 16.91
CA LEU A 481 12.52 8.43 17.91
C LEU A 481 13.05 8.29 19.33
N GLU A 482 13.78 7.23 19.66
CA GLU A 482 14.58 7.17 20.89
C GLU A 482 15.48 8.41 20.99
N LEU A 483 16.00 8.93 19.86
CA LEU A 483 16.72 10.20 19.82
C LEU A 483 15.84 11.38 20.28
N SER A 484 14.57 11.49 19.85
CA SER A 484 13.70 12.63 20.21
C SER A 484 13.37 12.69 21.71
N ARG A 485 13.33 11.55 22.40
CA ARG A 485 13.09 11.51 23.85
C ARG A 485 14.31 11.95 24.67
N TRP A 486 15.51 11.84 24.08
CA TRP A 486 16.76 12.33 24.66
C TRP A 486 17.17 13.72 24.15
N TYR A 487 16.64 14.17 22.99
CA TYR A 487 16.92 15.49 22.41
C TYR A 487 15.94 16.59 22.88
N ASP A 488 14.81 16.22 23.50
CA ASP A 488 13.88 17.16 24.15
C ASP A 488 14.27 17.43 25.62
N PHE A 489 15.30 16.74 26.12
CA PHE A 489 16.08 17.15 27.29
C PHE A 489 17.37 17.78 26.77
N GLU A 490 17.48 19.10 26.92
CA GLU A 490 18.65 19.92 26.57
C GLU A 490 19.99 19.22 26.86
N TYR A 491 20.64 18.74 25.80
CA TYR A 491 22.05 19.01 25.60
C TYR A 491 22.12 19.77 24.26
N GLU A 492 22.37 21.08 24.34
CA GLU A 492 23.14 21.71 23.26
C GLU A 492 24.41 20.84 23.18
N GLU A 493 24.69 20.26 22.01
CA GLU A 493 25.91 19.47 21.81
C GLU A 493 27.10 20.28 22.31
N ASP A 494 27.62 19.91 23.48
CA ASP A 494 28.97 20.23 23.93
C ASP A 494 29.89 19.49 22.97
N ASP A 495 30.15 20.09 21.81
CA ASP A 495 31.39 19.85 21.07
C ASP A 495 32.53 20.46 21.91
N ASP A 496 32.79 19.88 23.10
CA ASP A 496 33.98 20.16 23.90
C ASP A 496 35.16 19.40 23.28
N GLU A 497 35.54 19.83 22.07
CA GLU A 497 36.93 19.72 21.64
C GLU A 497 37.62 21.04 22.00
N ASP A 498 38.22 21.05 23.20
CA ASP A 498 39.31 21.92 23.67
C ASP A 498 39.61 23.16 22.81
N SER A 499 39.01 24.32 23.15
CA SER A 499 39.63 25.62 22.87
C SER A 499 39.11 26.80 23.73
N GLY A 500 39.95 27.25 24.67
CA GLY A 500 40.19 28.66 24.99
C GLY A 500 39.24 29.41 25.95
N ASP A 501 39.69 29.60 27.19
CA ASP A 501 39.22 30.52 28.25
C ASP A 501 37.91 30.19 29.01
N VAL A 502 38.08 29.46 30.13
CA VAL A 502 37.08 29.16 31.18
C VAL A 502 36.32 30.41 31.68
N ASP A 503 36.98 31.58 31.66
CA ASP A 503 36.39 32.84 32.11
C ASP A 503 35.30 33.38 31.16
N ILE A 504 35.42 33.11 29.86
CA ILE A 504 34.45 33.55 28.84
C ILE A 504 33.19 32.67 28.88
N GLU A 505 33.38 31.37 29.02
CA GLU A 505 32.31 30.38 29.17
C GLU A 505 31.44 30.67 30.41
N ASN A 506 32.07 30.93 31.56
CA ASN A 506 31.37 31.30 32.79
C ASN A 506 30.51 32.56 32.61
N LYS A 507 31.01 33.55 31.87
CA LYS A 507 30.27 34.78 31.56
C LYS A 507 29.04 34.51 30.68
N TYR A 508 29.17 33.63 29.69
CA TYR A 508 28.03 33.21 28.84
C TYR A 508 26.92 32.51 29.64
N TYR A 509 27.28 31.58 30.52
CA TYR A 509 26.28 30.88 31.34
C TYR A 509 25.60 31.80 32.36
N ASN A 510 26.33 32.78 32.91
CA ASN A 510 25.75 33.82 33.76
C ASN A 510 24.69 34.64 32.98
N ALA A 511 25.03 35.12 31.79
CA ALA A 511 24.09 35.83 30.92
C ALA A 511 22.85 34.98 30.58
N LYS A 512 23.02 33.66 30.38
CA LYS A 512 21.92 32.71 30.11
C LYS A 512 20.97 32.57 31.29
N GLN A 513 21.46 32.61 32.53
CA GLN A 513 20.61 32.60 33.73
C GLN A 513 19.81 33.90 33.86
N LEU A 514 20.44 35.04 33.56
CA LEU A 514 19.81 36.37 33.63
C LEU A 514 18.67 36.54 32.62
N LYS A 515 18.67 35.79 31.51
CA LYS A 515 17.64 35.83 30.45
C LYS A 515 16.19 35.75 30.94
N GLN A 516 15.94 35.03 32.03
CA GLN A 516 14.59 34.87 32.60
C GLN A 516 14.25 35.94 33.64
N SER A 517 15.24 36.47 34.35
CA SER A 517 15.05 37.44 35.44
C SER A 517 15.13 38.88 34.97
N ASP A 518 16.16 39.23 34.19
CA ASP A 518 16.41 40.57 33.66
C ASP A 518 16.96 40.48 32.22
N PRO A 519 16.11 40.69 31.20
CA PRO A 519 16.53 40.56 29.81
C PRO A 519 17.41 41.72 29.32
N ASP A 520 17.37 42.89 29.97
CA ASP A 520 18.20 44.03 29.57
C ASP A 520 19.63 43.85 30.05
N GLU A 521 19.82 43.44 31.30
CA GLU A 521 21.13 43.10 31.85
C GLU A 521 21.74 41.87 31.14
N ALA A 522 20.90 40.89 30.76
CA ALA A 522 21.34 39.75 29.97
C ALA A 522 21.87 40.15 28.57
N ILE A 523 21.26 41.14 27.90
CA ILE A 523 21.74 41.64 26.61
C ILE A 523 23.12 42.26 26.78
N ASP A 524 23.32 43.11 27.79
CA ASP A 524 24.61 43.77 28.03
C ASP A 524 25.71 42.76 28.36
N GLU A 525 25.41 41.73 29.15
CA GLU A 525 26.36 40.64 29.43
C GLU A 525 26.69 39.80 28.18
N PHE A 526 25.70 39.50 27.32
CA PHE A 526 25.96 38.82 26.04
C PHE A 526 26.80 39.66 25.07
N LEU A 527 26.59 40.98 25.02
CA LEU A 527 27.38 41.91 24.21
C LEU A 527 28.78 42.17 24.79
N GLY A 528 28.98 41.87 26.08
CA GLY A 528 30.26 41.93 26.76
C GLY A 528 31.18 40.73 26.53
N ILE A 529 30.78 39.75 25.72
CA ILE A 529 31.57 38.55 25.37
C ILE A 529 32.44 38.74 24.12
N PRO A 530 31.93 39.23 22.96
CA PRO A 530 32.74 39.49 21.77
C PRO A 530 34.06 40.23 21.97
N PRO A 531 34.16 41.30 22.80
CA PRO A 531 35.42 42.01 23.00
C PRO A 531 36.43 41.29 23.90
N LEU A 532 36.03 40.21 24.59
CA LEU A 532 36.92 39.40 25.42
C LEU A 532 37.71 38.37 24.61
N GLU A 533 37.23 38.00 23.42
CA GLU A 533 37.94 37.12 22.51
C GLU A 533 38.98 37.92 21.70
N GLN A 534 40.27 37.51 21.75
CA GLN A 534 41.35 38.18 20.99
C GLN A 534 41.18 38.02 19.47
N ASP A 535 40.75 36.83 19.05
CA ASP A 535 40.34 36.51 17.69
C ASP A 535 38.87 36.11 17.72
N LYS A 536 38.11 36.37 16.64
CA LYS A 536 36.70 36.01 16.57
C LYS A 536 36.52 34.51 16.81
N GLY A 537 35.88 34.15 17.92
CA GLY A 537 35.67 32.78 18.35
C GLY A 537 34.21 32.38 18.38
N GLU A 538 33.96 31.17 18.89
CA GLU A 538 32.62 30.59 18.97
C GLU A 538 31.75 31.24 20.05
N TRP A 539 32.36 31.69 21.16
CA TRP A 539 31.63 32.29 22.28
C TRP A 539 31.11 33.68 21.95
N GLY A 540 31.90 34.49 21.21
CA GLY A 540 31.43 35.76 20.65
C GLY A 540 30.22 35.58 19.73
N PHE A 541 30.24 34.53 18.89
CA PHE A 541 29.09 34.20 18.04
C PHE A 541 27.87 33.73 18.84
N LYS A 542 28.05 32.88 19.86
CA LYS A 542 26.97 32.42 20.76
C LYS A 542 26.35 33.59 21.53
N GLY A 543 27.17 34.53 22.01
CA GLY A 543 26.74 35.75 22.70
C GLY A 543 25.91 36.66 21.82
N LEU A 544 26.44 37.10 20.68
CA LEU A 544 25.72 37.95 19.72
C LEU A 544 24.39 37.32 19.26
N LYS A 545 24.37 36.00 19.07
CA LYS A 545 23.15 35.26 18.68
C LYS A 545 22.05 35.37 19.73
N GLN A 546 22.37 35.32 21.02
CA GLN A 546 21.35 35.48 22.07
C GLN A 546 20.95 36.94 22.25
N ALA A 547 21.89 37.88 22.15
CA ALA A 547 21.63 39.31 22.20
C ALA A 547 20.63 39.74 21.13
N VAL A 548 20.87 39.41 19.85
CA VAL A 548 19.98 39.76 18.72
C VAL A 548 18.56 39.21 18.92
N LYS A 549 18.43 37.97 19.42
CA LYS A 549 17.10 37.37 19.70
C LYS A 549 16.34 38.13 20.79
N LEU A 550 17.04 38.56 21.83
CA LEU A 550 16.44 39.31 22.93
C LEU A 550 16.09 40.73 22.50
N GLU A 551 16.99 41.43 21.81
CA GLU A 551 16.75 42.78 21.30
C GLU A 551 15.56 42.84 20.34
N PHE A 552 15.44 41.87 19.44
CA PHE A 552 14.29 41.79 18.52
C PHE A 552 12.98 41.57 19.28
N LYS A 553 12.98 40.70 20.31
CA LYS A 553 11.79 40.44 21.14
C LYS A 553 11.37 41.66 21.97
N HIS A 554 12.30 42.53 22.33
CA HIS A 554 12.04 43.75 23.10
C HIS A 554 11.81 45.00 22.21
N GLY A 555 11.68 44.81 20.89
CA GLY A 555 11.36 45.89 19.94
C GLY A 555 12.54 46.82 19.61
N ARG A 556 13.78 46.45 19.95
CA ARG A 556 15.00 47.23 19.64
C ARG A 556 15.55 46.86 18.25
N TYR A 557 14.74 47.09 17.22
CA TYR A 557 14.99 46.59 15.87
C TYR A 557 16.28 47.12 15.21
N ASP A 558 16.62 48.39 15.41
CA ASP A 558 17.82 48.98 14.81
C ASP A 558 19.12 48.44 15.42
N LYS A 559 19.18 48.34 16.75
CA LYS A 559 20.32 47.73 17.47
C LYS A 559 20.47 46.25 17.13
N ALA A 560 19.35 45.53 17.06
CA ALA A 560 19.36 44.12 16.65
C ALA A 560 19.92 43.94 15.24
N ALA A 561 19.66 44.88 14.31
CA ALA A 561 20.21 44.83 12.97
C ALA A 561 21.73 45.12 12.94
N GLU A 562 22.21 46.07 13.76
CA GLU A 562 23.64 46.38 13.91
C GLU A 562 24.43 45.18 14.48
N HIS A 563 23.96 44.60 15.59
CA HIS A 563 24.60 43.41 16.18
C HIS A 563 24.46 42.16 15.29
N TYR A 564 23.41 42.10 14.47
CA TYR A 564 23.29 41.03 13.47
C TYR A 564 24.28 41.19 12.31
N GLU A 565 24.53 42.42 11.87
CA GLU A 565 25.60 42.70 10.89
C GLU A 565 26.97 42.30 11.44
N GLU A 566 27.23 42.60 12.72
CA GLU A 566 28.45 42.14 13.41
C GLU A 566 28.52 40.60 13.47
N LEU A 567 27.44 39.92 13.85
CA LEU A 567 27.35 38.46 13.88
C LEU A 567 27.66 37.83 12.50
N LEU A 568 27.19 38.44 11.41
CA LEU A 568 27.45 37.95 10.05
C LEU A 568 28.94 37.97 9.68
N THR A 569 29.77 38.75 10.37
CA THR A 569 31.22 38.76 10.15
C THR A 569 31.92 37.52 10.72
N TYR A 570 31.38 36.90 11.77
CA TYR A 570 31.88 35.67 12.38
C TYR A 570 31.69 34.45 11.47
N VAL A 571 30.66 34.48 10.61
CA VAL A 571 30.32 33.41 9.66
C VAL A 571 31.47 33.09 8.68
N LYS A 572 32.36 34.05 8.43
CA LYS A 572 33.48 33.89 7.48
C LYS A 572 34.73 33.25 8.09
N SER A 573 34.93 33.36 9.40
CA SER A 573 36.25 33.14 10.02
C SER A 573 36.22 32.31 11.30
N ALA A 574 35.16 32.41 12.11
CA ALA A 574 35.15 31.89 13.48
C ALA A 574 34.39 30.57 13.64
N VAL A 575 33.42 30.31 12.77
CA VAL A 575 32.39 29.30 13.00
C VAL A 575 32.19 28.42 11.77
N THR A 576 31.95 27.13 11.97
CA THR A 576 31.72 26.20 10.87
C THR A 576 30.51 26.61 10.02
N ARG A 577 30.58 26.32 8.71
CA ARG A 577 29.52 26.68 7.74
C ARG A 577 28.15 26.09 8.11
N ASN A 578 28.13 24.86 8.63
CA ASN A 578 26.87 24.19 8.98
C ASN A 578 26.23 24.79 10.24
N TYR A 579 27.03 25.14 11.26
CA TYR A 579 26.53 25.72 12.50
C TYR A 579 26.04 27.15 12.31
N SER A 580 26.75 27.95 11.49
CA SER A 580 26.31 29.30 11.11
C SER A 580 25.02 29.26 10.27
N GLU A 581 24.90 28.34 9.31
CA GLU A 581 23.67 28.14 8.51
C GLU A 581 22.46 27.78 9.38
N LYS A 582 22.60 26.81 10.30
CA LYS A 582 21.52 26.41 11.23
C LYS A 582 21.13 27.57 12.14
N SER A 583 22.11 28.29 12.66
CA SER A 583 21.89 29.42 13.57
C SER A 583 21.17 30.59 12.88
N ILE A 584 21.57 30.95 11.65
CA ILE A 584 20.94 32.04 10.89
C ILE A 584 19.51 31.68 10.47
N ASN A 585 19.26 30.45 9.99
CA ASN A 585 17.90 30.02 9.68
C ASN A 585 16.98 30.09 10.90
N ASN A 586 17.44 29.61 12.06
CA ASN A 586 16.66 29.64 13.30
C ASN A 586 16.38 31.08 13.78
N MET A 587 17.30 32.02 13.54
CA MET A 587 17.08 33.43 13.87
C MET A 587 16.06 34.07 12.93
N LEU A 588 16.18 33.85 11.62
CA LEU A 588 15.23 34.37 10.64
C LEU A 588 13.80 33.83 10.89
N ASP A 589 13.67 32.54 11.22
CA ASP A 589 12.37 31.94 11.53
C ASP A 589 11.76 32.50 12.83
N LEU A 590 12.58 32.81 13.84
CA LEU A 590 12.13 33.46 15.07
C LEU A 590 11.68 34.90 14.80
N ILE A 591 12.48 35.65 14.02
CA ILE A 591 12.20 37.03 13.62
C ILE A 591 10.89 37.10 12.84
N GLU A 592 10.68 36.20 11.87
CA GLU A 592 9.44 36.11 11.08
C GLU A 592 8.21 35.83 11.97
N LYS A 593 8.32 34.88 12.92
CA LYS A 593 7.22 34.56 13.85
C LYS A 593 6.91 35.68 14.85
N THR A 594 7.90 36.49 15.20
CA THR A 594 7.77 37.55 16.22
C THR A 594 7.36 38.89 15.60
N ALA A 595 7.47 39.04 14.27
CA ALA A 595 7.21 40.28 13.55
C ALA A 595 5.70 40.51 13.28
N GLU A 596 4.94 40.88 14.30
CA GLU A 596 3.51 41.22 14.18
C GLU A 596 3.27 42.73 13.91
N SER A 597 4.22 43.59 14.29
CA SER A 597 4.13 45.05 14.10
C SER A 597 4.63 45.48 12.71
N PRO A 598 4.03 46.51 12.08
CA PRO A 598 4.50 47.04 10.78
C PRO A 598 5.95 47.54 10.80
N GLU A 599 6.46 47.98 11.96
CA GLU A 599 7.88 48.33 12.14
C GLU A 599 8.77 47.09 12.15
N ALA A 600 8.30 46.00 12.79
CA ALA A 600 8.99 44.72 12.80
C ALA A 600 9.06 44.12 11.38
N THR A 601 7.99 44.20 10.60
CA THR A 601 7.96 43.71 9.20
C THR A 601 8.96 44.43 8.30
N ARG A 602 9.16 45.75 8.49
CA ARG A 602 10.22 46.49 7.77
C ARG A 602 11.61 46.07 8.21
N SER A 603 11.79 45.83 9.51
CA SER A 603 13.06 45.34 10.04
C SER A 603 13.41 43.96 9.48
N VAL A 604 12.45 43.05 9.35
CA VAL A 604 12.64 41.71 8.75
C VAL A 604 13.30 41.80 7.37
N GLU A 605 12.86 42.72 6.51
CA GLU A 605 13.46 42.95 5.18
C GLU A 605 14.95 43.36 5.27
N LYS A 606 15.30 44.21 6.25
CA LYS A 606 16.68 44.61 6.57
C LYS A 606 17.52 43.41 7.02
N PHE A 607 16.98 42.52 7.85
CA PHE A 607 17.66 41.27 8.24
C PHE A 607 17.91 40.36 7.03
N TYR A 608 16.90 40.17 6.16
CA TYR A 608 17.05 39.37 4.95
C TYR A 608 18.09 39.97 3.98
N SER A 609 18.09 41.30 3.77
CA SER A 609 19.04 41.96 2.87
C SER A 609 20.49 41.89 3.37
N LEU A 610 20.73 42.13 4.68
CA LEU A 610 22.04 41.97 5.32
C LEU A 610 22.56 40.54 5.18
N THR A 611 21.68 39.57 5.42
CA THR A 611 22.00 38.14 5.28
C THR A 611 22.42 37.79 3.85
N LEU A 612 21.69 38.29 2.86
CA LEU A 612 21.97 38.04 1.44
C LEU A 612 23.27 38.69 0.98
N GLN A 613 23.56 39.91 1.42
CA GLN A 613 24.81 40.61 1.10
C GLN A 613 26.02 39.87 1.67
N SER A 614 25.91 39.35 2.90
CA SER A 614 26.97 38.53 3.50
C SER A 614 27.19 37.24 2.70
N PHE A 615 26.13 36.51 2.35
CA PHE A 615 26.23 35.23 1.65
C PHE A 615 26.65 35.31 0.18
N GLN A 616 26.39 36.42 -0.51
CA GLN A 616 26.93 36.66 -1.85
C GLN A 616 28.47 36.61 -1.88
N SER A 617 29.12 37.00 -0.78
CA SER A 617 30.59 36.97 -0.67
C SER A 617 31.17 35.61 -0.26
N THR A 618 30.35 34.67 0.21
CA THR A 618 30.79 33.38 0.81
C THR A 618 30.56 32.17 -0.10
N ASN A 619 30.10 32.39 -1.34
CA ASN A 619 29.84 31.34 -2.35
C ASN A 619 28.90 30.20 -1.86
N ASN A 620 27.99 30.50 -0.90
CA ASN A 620 27.02 29.52 -0.40
C ASN A 620 25.70 29.63 -1.18
N GLU A 621 25.69 29.05 -2.37
CA GLU A 621 24.59 29.13 -3.32
C GLU A 621 23.25 28.59 -2.76
N ARG A 622 23.30 27.47 -2.01
CA ARG A 622 22.11 26.82 -1.43
C ARG A 622 21.39 27.73 -0.43
N LEU A 623 22.14 28.32 0.48
CA LEU A 623 21.59 29.19 1.52
C LEU A 623 21.10 30.52 0.92
N TRP A 624 21.82 31.04 -0.08
CA TRP A 624 21.39 32.21 -0.83
C TRP A 624 20.06 31.98 -1.56
N LEU A 625 19.88 30.83 -2.23
CA LEU A 625 18.62 30.45 -2.88
C LEU A 625 17.48 30.36 -1.87
N LYS A 626 17.66 29.58 -0.79
CA LYS A 626 16.64 29.40 0.25
C LYS A 626 16.20 30.73 0.88
N THR A 627 17.15 31.63 1.14
CA THR A 627 16.89 32.94 1.75
C THR A 627 16.15 33.87 0.78
N ASN A 628 16.52 33.90 -0.50
CA ASN A 628 15.81 34.68 -1.51
C ASN A 628 14.39 34.16 -1.79
N VAL A 629 14.16 32.84 -1.76
CA VAL A 629 12.80 32.28 -1.92
C VAL A 629 11.90 32.72 -0.76
N LYS A 630 12.39 32.70 0.49
CA LYS A 630 11.64 33.25 1.64
C LYS A 630 11.34 34.73 1.48
N LEU A 631 12.32 35.52 1.03
CA LEU A 631 12.12 36.95 0.75
C LEU A 631 11.06 37.17 -0.34
N ALA A 632 11.10 36.41 -1.43
CA ALA A 632 10.11 36.50 -2.51
C ALA A 632 8.69 36.17 -2.01
N LYS A 633 8.56 35.19 -1.11
CA LYS A 633 7.29 34.87 -0.47
C LYS A 633 6.77 36.01 0.40
N LEU A 634 7.63 36.64 1.21
CA LEU A 634 7.26 37.80 2.03
C LEU A 634 6.79 38.99 1.17
N LEU A 635 7.45 39.23 0.05
CA LEU A 635 7.04 40.27 -0.92
C LEU A 635 5.70 39.93 -1.59
N LEU A 636 5.43 38.65 -1.87
CA LEU A 636 4.16 38.18 -2.40
C LEU A 636 3.03 38.38 -1.39
N ASP A 637 3.24 38.04 -0.12
CA ASP A 637 2.26 38.24 0.95
C ASP A 637 1.93 39.73 1.16
N ARG A 638 2.89 40.63 0.89
CA ARG A 638 2.71 42.11 0.86
C ARG A 638 2.03 42.63 -0.42
N LYS A 639 1.76 41.78 -1.41
CA LYS A 639 1.18 42.13 -2.72
C LYS A 639 2.05 43.07 -3.56
N GLU A 640 3.36 43.06 -3.36
CA GLU A 640 4.33 43.88 -4.11
C GLU A 640 4.79 43.15 -5.40
N TYR A 641 3.87 42.94 -6.34
CA TYR A 641 4.08 42.05 -7.49
C TYR A 641 5.24 42.48 -8.42
N THR A 642 5.57 43.77 -8.49
CA THR A 642 6.68 44.28 -9.32
C THR A 642 8.03 43.81 -8.82
N ASP A 643 8.24 43.87 -7.51
CA ASP A 643 9.50 43.48 -6.87
C ASP A 643 9.62 41.96 -6.79
N VAL A 644 8.50 41.26 -6.55
CA VAL A 644 8.40 39.81 -6.67
C VAL A 644 8.82 39.34 -8.07
N SER A 645 8.28 39.94 -9.13
CA SER A 645 8.62 39.56 -10.51
C SER A 645 10.09 39.82 -10.86
N LYS A 646 10.71 40.87 -10.29
CA LYS A 646 12.15 41.13 -10.46
C LYS A 646 12.98 40.09 -9.73
N LYS A 647 12.60 39.74 -8.49
CA LYS A 647 13.29 38.75 -7.66
C LYS A 647 13.14 37.32 -8.19
N LEU A 648 11.96 36.93 -8.66
CA LEU A 648 11.73 35.61 -9.25
C LEU A 648 12.53 35.41 -10.55
N ARG A 649 12.69 36.45 -11.38
CA ARG A 649 13.59 36.38 -12.55
C ARG A 649 15.06 36.17 -12.18
N GLU A 650 15.54 36.79 -11.10
CA GLU A 650 16.89 36.59 -10.57
C GLU A 650 17.07 35.14 -10.09
N LEU A 651 16.11 34.64 -9.31
CA LEU A 651 16.07 33.27 -8.81
C LEU A 651 16.01 32.23 -9.94
N HIS A 652 15.18 32.46 -10.95
CA HIS A 652 15.04 31.56 -12.10
C HIS A 652 16.37 31.44 -12.86
N LYS A 653 17.08 32.55 -13.03
CA LYS A 653 18.40 32.58 -13.68
C LYS A 653 19.47 31.82 -12.89
N ALA A 654 19.40 31.84 -11.56
CA ALA A 654 20.31 31.12 -10.67
C ALA A 654 20.07 29.59 -10.66
N CYS A 655 18.87 29.16 -11.06
CA CYS A 655 18.50 27.74 -11.20
C CYS A 655 18.74 27.17 -12.62
N GLN A 656 19.31 27.98 -13.53
CA GLN A 656 19.64 27.56 -14.89
C GLN A 656 21.15 27.46 -15.08
N HIS A 657 21.59 26.51 -15.90
CA HIS A 657 22.97 26.44 -16.38
C HIS A 657 23.26 27.58 -17.38
N GLU A 658 24.54 27.82 -17.67
CA GLU A 658 24.97 28.84 -18.64
C GLU A 658 24.39 28.60 -20.05
N ASP A 659 24.07 27.34 -20.38
CA ASP A 659 23.41 26.92 -21.63
C ASP A 659 21.89 27.20 -21.66
N GLY A 660 21.32 27.72 -20.57
CA GLY A 660 19.88 27.99 -20.41
C GLY A 660 19.01 26.78 -20.08
N THR A 661 19.62 25.62 -19.79
CA THR A 661 18.94 24.40 -19.33
C THR A 661 18.70 24.43 -17.81
N ASP A 662 17.60 23.84 -17.36
CA ASP A 662 17.26 23.80 -15.93
C ASP A 662 18.18 22.82 -15.16
N ASP A 663 18.74 23.25 -14.03
CA ASP A 663 19.63 22.43 -13.20
C ASP A 663 18.83 21.44 -12.35
N ALA A 664 19.01 20.14 -12.63
CA ALA A 664 18.30 19.07 -11.94
C ALA A 664 18.62 18.99 -10.44
N SER A 665 19.82 19.42 -10.02
CA SER A 665 20.20 19.44 -8.60
C SER A 665 19.43 20.52 -7.81
N LYS A 666 18.99 21.58 -8.49
CA LYS A 666 18.22 22.70 -7.94
C LYS A 666 16.72 22.59 -8.21
N GLY A 667 16.26 21.43 -8.73
CA GLY A 667 14.87 21.21 -9.12
C GLY A 667 13.84 21.48 -8.03
N THR A 668 14.18 21.26 -6.75
CA THR A 668 13.28 21.56 -5.62
C THR A 668 13.06 23.07 -5.45
N TYR A 669 14.12 23.88 -5.51
CA TYR A 669 14.00 25.34 -5.45
C TYR A 669 13.30 25.89 -6.68
N LEU A 670 13.56 25.30 -7.86
CA LEU A 670 12.88 25.68 -9.10
C LEU A 670 11.35 25.47 -9.01
N LEU A 671 10.90 24.37 -8.39
CA LEU A 671 9.48 24.15 -8.13
C LEU A 671 8.88 25.17 -7.14
N GLU A 672 9.63 25.55 -6.11
CA GLU A 672 9.21 26.63 -5.18
C GLU A 672 9.05 27.97 -5.90
N ILE A 673 10.00 28.31 -6.78
CA ILE A 673 9.96 29.53 -7.59
C ILE A 673 8.74 29.52 -8.51
N TYR A 674 8.51 28.41 -9.23
CA TYR A 674 7.31 28.28 -10.07
C TYR A 674 6.01 28.38 -9.25
N ALA A 675 5.96 27.81 -8.03
CA ALA A 675 4.79 27.92 -7.18
C ALA A 675 4.49 29.39 -6.81
N LEU A 676 5.51 30.18 -6.45
CA LEU A 676 5.37 31.61 -6.17
C LEU A 676 4.94 32.41 -7.41
N GLU A 677 5.51 32.12 -8.59
CA GLU A 677 5.10 32.75 -9.85
C GLU A 677 3.64 32.42 -10.19
N ILE A 678 3.25 31.16 -10.05
CA ILE A 678 1.88 30.71 -10.32
C ILE A 678 0.89 31.37 -9.35
N GLN A 679 1.22 31.50 -8.06
CA GLN A 679 0.40 32.21 -7.09
C GLN A 679 0.22 33.69 -7.46
N MET A 680 1.32 34.38 -7.82
CA MET A 680 1.27 35.77 -8.29
C MET A 680 0.36 35.92 -9.53
N PHE A 681 0.48 35.02 -10.51
CA PHE A 681 -0.35 35.07 -11.71
C PHE A 681 -1.81 34.69 -11.48
N ALA A 682 -2.08 33.83 -10.50
CA ALA A 682 -3.44 33.51 -10.07
C ALA A 682 -4.13 34.74 -9.44
N GLU A 683 -3.44 35.48 -8.57
CA GLU A 683 -3.98 36.70 -7.95
C GLU A 683 -4.15 37.85 -8.96
N THR A 684 -3.26 37.97 -9.95
CA THR A 684 -3.36 38.96 -11.02
C THR A 684 -4.30 38.54 -12.17
N LYS A 685 -4.93 37.36 -12.08
CA LYS A 685 -5.85 36.78 -13.06
C LYS A 685 -5.28 36.66 -14.49
N ASN A 686 -3.97 36.42 -14.62
CA ASN A 686 -3.33 36.23 -15.92
C ASN A 686 -3.23 34.74 -16.30
N ASN A 687 -4.36 34.17 -16.73
CA ASN A 687 -4.47 32.73 -16.99
C ASN A 687 -3.56 32.23 -18.13
N LYS A 688 -3.21 33.08 -19.10
CA LYS A 688 -2.33 32.70 -20.23
C LYS A 688 -0.91 32.39 -19.75
N GLN A 689 -0.33 33.26 -18.93
CA GLN A 689 1.02 33.05 -18.38
C GLN A 689 1.01 31.95 -17.33
N LEU A 690 -0.04 31.88 -16.51
CA LEU A 690 -0.23 30.81 -15.53
C LEU A 690 -0.20 29.43 -16.20
N LYS A 691 -0.92 29.23 -17.30
CA LYS A 691 -0.93 27.96 -18.05
C LYS A 691 0.44 27.54 -18.56
N ALA A 692 1.19 28.49 -19.12
CA ALA A 692 2.53 28.23 -19.61
C ALA A 692 3.49 27.82 -18.47
N LEU A 693 3.40 28.48 -17.32
CA LEU A 693 4.20 28.18 -16.14
C LEU A 693 3.82 26.87 -15.49
N TYR A 694 2.52 26.58 -15.38
CA TYR A 694 2.00 25.33 -14.86
C TYR A 694 2.54 24.12 -15.66
N GLN A 695 2.48 24.18 -16.98
CA GLN A 695 3.02 23.13 -17.85
C GLN A 695 4.55 22.98 -17.74
N ARG A 696 5.27 24.07 -17.44
CA ARG A 696 6.72 24.02 -17.19
C ARG A 696 7.02 23.40 -15.83
N ALA A 697 6.27 23.77 -14.80
CA ALA A 697 6.42 23.23 -13.44
C ALA A 697 6.24 21.70 -13.42
N LEU A 698 5.26 21.16 -14.15
CA LEU A 698 5.03 19.71 -14.25
C LEU A 698 6.17 18.94 -14.95
N LYS A 699 7.01 19.62 -15.74
CA LYS A 699 8.15 19.00 -16.45
C LYS A 699 9.44 18.99 -15.63
N VAL A 700 9.49 19.68 -14.50
CA VAL A 700 10.69 19.77 -13.67
C VAL A 700 10.99 18.40 -13.06
N LYS A 701 12.16 17.85 -13.36
CA LYS A 701 12.64 16.60 -12.78
C LYS A 701 13.27 16.90 -11.41
N SER A 702 12.48 16.81 -10.34
CA SER A 702 13.00 16.80 -8.97
C SER A 702 13.05 15.37 -8.43
N ALA A 703 14.12 15.03 -7.70
CA ALA A 703 14.28 13.71 -7.09
C ALA A 703 13.18 13.40 -6.06
N VAL A 704 12.69 14.41 -5.32
CA VAL A 704 11.53 14.33 -4.42
C VAL A 704 10.90 15.74 -4.26
N PRO A 705 9.79 16.06 -4.94
CA PRO A 705 9.07 17.31 -4.69
C PRO A 705 8.37 17.29 -3.32
N HIS A 706 8.41 18.40 -2.59
CA HIS A 706 7.73 18.51 -1.29
C HIS A 706 6.20 18.56 -1.51
N PRO A 707 5.39 17.72 -0.82
CA PRO A 707 3.95 17.60 -1.06
C PRO A 707 3.21 18.94 -0.99
N ARG A 708 3.49 19.76 0.04
CA ARG A 708 2.89 21.10 0.18
C ARG A 708 3.04 22.01 -1.06
N ILE A 709 4.20 21.99 -1.72
CA ILE A 709 4.48 22.87 -2.87
C ILE A 709 3.75 22.34 -4.11
N MET A 710 3.76 21.02 -4.30
CA MET A 710 2.98 20.38 -5.36
C MET A 710 1.48 20.61 -5.17
N GLY A 711 1.00 20.60 -3.92
CA GLY A 711 -0.39 20.94 -3.57
C GLY A 711 -0.81 22.32 -4.07
N ILE A 712 0.03 23.35 -3.85
CA ILE A 712 -0.19 24.72 -4.32
C ILE A 712 -0.23 24.79 -5.85
N ILE A 713 0.75 24.18 -6.52
CA ILE A 713 0.83 24.19 -7.99
C ILE A 713 -0.41 23.54 -8.61
N ARG A 714 -0.82 22.38 -8.08
CA ARG A 714 -2.02 21.67 -8.54
C ARG A 714 -3.31 22.39 -8.19
N GLU A 715 -3.41 23.06 -7.04
CA GLU A 715 -4.58 23.86 -6.68
C GLU A 715 -4.81 25.00 -7.69
N CYS A 716 -3.75 25.74 -8.02
CA CYS A 716 -3.81 26.80 -9.01
C CYS A 716 -4.07 26.26 -10.43
N GLY A 717 -3.52 25.08 -10.77
CA GLY A 717 -3.83 24.36 -12.00
C GLY A 717 -5.31 24.01 -12.11
N GLY A 718 -5.92 23.49 -11.04
CA GLY A 718 -7.34 23.18 -10.98
C GLY A 718 -8.22 24.43 -11.15
N LYS A 719 -7.90 25.53 -10.46
CA LYS A 719 -8.62 26.81 -10.61
C LYS A 719 -8.52 27.36 -12.04
N MET A 720 -7.35 27.25 -12.67
CA MET A 720 -7.16 27.62 -14.07
C MET A 720 -8.02 26.75 -15.00
N HIS A 721 -7.99 25.43 -14.84
CA HIS A 721 -8.79 24.52 -15.67
C HIS A 721 -10.30 24.75 -15.51
N MET A 722 -10.76 25.09 -14.31
CA MET A 722 -12.15 25.51 -14.07
C MET A 722 -12.51 26.78 -14.85
N SER A 723 -11.62 27.78 -14.89
CA SER A 723 -11.84 29.00 -15.67
C SER A 723 -11.84 28.77 -17.20
N GLU A 724 -11.28 27.66 -17.66
CA GLU A 724 -11.32 27.23 -19.07
C GLU A 724 -12.47 26.24 -19.36
N GLU A 725 -13.35 25.99 -18.38
CA GLU A 725 -14.44 25.00 -18.43
C GLU A 725 -13.96 23.55 -18.70
N ASN A 726 -12.67 23.27 -18.44
CA ASN A 726 -12.07 21.94 -18.55
C ASN A 726 -12.26 21.18 -17.22
N TRP A 727 -13.48 20.68 -16.99
CA TRP A 727 -13.89 20.08 -15.73
C TRP A 727 -13.11 18.79 -15.36
N ASN A 728 -12.72 18.00 -16.37
CA ASN A 728 -12.03 16.72 -16.15
C ASN A 728 -10.62 16.94 -15.58
N GLU A 729 -9.84 17.80 -16.23
CA GLU A 729 -8.49 18.16 -15.80
C GLU A 729 -8.53 18.90 -14.46
N ALA A 730 -9.52 19.78 -14.24
CA ALA A 730 -9.72 20.45 -12.97
C ALA A 730 -9.96 19.47 -11.82
N GLN A 731 -10.84 18.47 -12.03
CA GLN A 731 -11.13 17.45 -11.04
C GLN A 731 -9.87 16.64 -10.67
N SER A 732 -9.08 16.24 -11.69
CA SER A 732 -7.82 15.52 -11.47
C SER A 732 -6.81 16.36 -10.69
N ASP A 733 -6.67 17.63 -11.03
CA ASP A 733 -5.72 18.54 -10.37
C ASP A 733 -6.14 18.86 -8.94
N PHE A 734 -7.44 19.07 -8.66
CA PHE A 734 -7.91 19.23 -7.28
C PHE A 734 -7.75 17.96 -6.46
N PHE A 735 -7.93 16.78 -7.05
CA PHE A 735 -7.72 15.51 -6.35
C PHE A 735 -6.24 15.31 -5.98
N GLU A 736 -5.32 15.57 -6.91
CA GLU A 736 -3.88 15.53 -6.62
C GLU A 736 -3.48 16.61 -5.61
N SER A 737 -4.03 17.82 -5.71
CA SER A 737 -3.79 18.89 -4.75
C SER A 737 -4.26 18.50 -3.34
N PHE A 738 -5.46 17.91 -3.22
CA PHE A 738 -5.99 17.41 -1.96
C PHE A 738 -5.07 16.35 -1.34
N ARG A 739 -4.62 15.35 -2.12
CA ARG A 739 -3.73 14.29 -1.62
C ARG A 739 -2.40 14.87 -1.11
N ASN A 740 -1.83 15.80 -1.87
CA ASN A 740 -0.60 16.50 -1.48
C ASN A 740 -0.75 17.34 -0.20
N TYR A 741 -1.89 18.01 -0.02
CA TYR A 741 -2.17 18.77 1.21
C TYR A 741 -2.47 17.87 2.41
N ASP A 742 -3.08 16.71 2.18
CA ASP A 742 -3.34 15.72 3.22
C ASP A 742 -2.05 15.07 3.74
N GLU A 743 -1.17 14.64 2.82
CA GLU A 743 0.18 14.15 3.12
C GLU A 743 1.01 15.21 3.87
N ALA A 744 0.82 16.50 3.55
CA ALA A 744 1.49 17.61 4.22
C ALA A 744 0.85 18.02 5.55
N GLY A 745 -0.33 17.49 5.91
CA GLY A 745 -1.08 17.89 7.11
C GLY A 745 -1.58 19.35 7.10
N SER A 746 -1.75 19.96 5.92
CA SER A 746 -2.19 21.36 5.78
C SER A 746 -3.70 21.50 5.98
N LEU A 747 -4.14 22.57 6.66
CA LEU A 747 -5.58 22.91 6.78
C LEU A 747 -6.23 23.23 5.43
N GLN A 748 -5.44 23.61 4.41
CA GLN A 748 -5.92 23.91 3.05
C GLN A 748 -6.58 22.72 2.37
N ARG A 749 -6.32 21.47 2.82
CA ARG A 749 -6.97 20.27 2.26
C ARG A 749 -8.50 20.36 2.30
N ILE A 750 -9.06 21.01 3.31
CA ILE A 750 -10.52 21.14 3.48
C ILE A 750 -11.11 22.06 2.42
N GLN A 751 -10.41 23.17 2.14
CA GLN A 751 -10.80 24.12 1.11
C GLN A 751 -10.71 23.47 -0.29
N VAL A 752 -9.60 22.80 -0.60
CA VAL A 752 -9.44 22.09 -1.87
C VAL A 752 -10.43 20.94 -2.02
N LEU A 753 -10.79 20.25 -0.94
CA LEU A 753 -11.82 19.22 -1.00
C LEU A 753 -13.18 19.82 -1.41
N LYS A 754 -13.55 21.03 -0.94
CA LYS A 754 -14.76 21.71 -1.46
C LYS A 754 -14.67 21.97 -2.97
N TYR A 755 -13.51 22.37 -3.48
CA TYR A 755 -13.28 22.60 -4.91
C TYR A 755 -13.32 21.31 -5.73
N LEU A 756 -12.80 20.21 -5.20
CA LEU A 756 -12.89 18.88 -5.81
C LEU A 756 -14.35 18.43 -5.94
N LEU A 757 -15.15 18.58 -4.89
CA LEU A 757 -16.56 18.21 -4.89
C LEU A 757 -17.35 19.04 -5.91
N LEU A 758 -17.07 20.34 -5.97
CA LEU A 758 -17.65 21.26 -6.96
C LEU A 758 -17.29 20.86 -8.41
N ALA A 759 -16.00 20.63 -8.68
CA ALA A 759 -15.53 20.17 -9.99
C ALA A 759 -16.15 18.83 -10.40
N THR A 760 -16.34 17.90 -9.45
CA THR A 760 -16.99 16.61 -9.74
C THR A 760 -18.45 16.77 -10.16
N MET A 761 -19.19 17.68 -9.51
CA MET A 761 -20.58 17.96 -9.90
C MET A 761 -20.64 18.60 -11.30
N LEU A 762 -19.72 19.51 -11.63
CA LEU A 762 -19.63 20.14 -12.96
C LEU A 762 -19.22 19.16 -14.07
N MET A 763 -18.36 18.19 -13.74
CA MET A 763 -18.00 17.07 -14.63
C MET A 763 -19.19 16.16 -14.96
N LYS A 764 -20.33 16.29 -14.25
CA LYS A 764 -21.53 15.45 -14.39
C LYS A 764 -21.24 13.97 -14.12
N SER A 765 -20.30 13.70 -13.21
CA SER A 765 -19.97 12.34 -12.80
C SER A 765 -20.99 11.80 -11.81
N ASP A 766 -21.35 10.53 -11.97
CA ASP A 766 -22.19 9.81 -11.02
C ASP A 766 -21.38 9.17 -9.87
N ILE A 767 -20.05 9.29 -9.90
CA ILE A 767 -19.14 8.71 -8.89
C ILE A 767 -19.12 9.62 -7.65
N ASN A 768 -19.29 9.04 -6.45
CA ASN A 768 -19.20 9.83 -5.22
C ASN A 768 -17.72 10.06 -4.87
N PRO A 769 -17.25 11.31 -4.78
CA PRO A 769 -15.89 11.58 -4.36
C PRO A 769 -15.55 11.00 -3.00
N PHE A 770 -16.53 10.86 -2.08
CA PHE A 770 -16.36 10.30 -0.74
C PHE A 770 -16.24 8.78 -0.69
N ASP A 771 -16.43 8.08 -1.81
CA ASP A 771 -16.16 6.63 -1.88
C ASP A 771 -14.67 6.32 -2.02
N SER A 772 -13.84 7.33 -2.34
CA SER A 772 -12.39 7.21 -2.33
C SER A 772 -11.85 7.06 -0.91
N GLN A 773 -10.77 6.29 -0.74
CA GLN A 773 -10.21 6.00 0.58
C GLN A 773 -9.69 7.27 1.29
N GLU A 774 -9.23 8.24 0.50
CA GLU A 774 -8.61 9.48 0.94
C GLU A 774 -9.65 10.49 1.46
N THR A 775 -10.83 10.56 0.86
CA THR A 775 -11.88 11.55 1.18
C THR A 775 -12.93 10.99 2.14
N LYS A 776 -13.12 9.66 2.19
CA LYS A 776 -14.12 9.00 3.05
C LYS A 776 -14.11 9.44 4.53
N PRO A 777 -12.94 9.61 5.19
CA PRO A 777 -12.90 10.07 6.58
C PRO A 777 -13.51 11.47 6.76
N TYR A 778 -13.41 12.31 5.75
CA TYR A 778 -13.85 13.70 5.77
C TYR A 778 -15.35 13.88 5.58
N LYS A 779 -16.08 12.81 5.20
CA LYS A 779 -17.55 12.86 5.01
C LYS A 779 -18.30 13.33 6.26
N SER A 780 -17.74 13.08 7.45
CA SER A 780 -18.33 13.45 8.74
C SER A 780 -17.82 14.79 9.31
N ASP A 781 -16.91 15.50 8.61
CA ASP A 781 -16.38 16.78 9.08
C ASP A 781 -17.44 17.89 8.97
N PRO A 782 -17.77 18.60 10.07
CA PRO A 782 -18.75 19.68 10.06
C PRO A 782 -18.44 20.80 9.06
N ARG A 783 -17.17 21.01 8.71
CA ARG A 783 -16.75 22.07 7.76
C ARG A 783 -17.03 21.71 6.30
N ILE A 784 -17.32 20.43 6.02
CA ILE A 784 -17.58 19.89 4.68
C ILE A 784 -19.01 19.36 4.56
N SER A 785 -19.74 19.14 5.66
CA SER A 785 -21.07 18.54 5.66
C SER A 785 -22.05 19.19 4.67
N ALA A 786 -22.02 20.51 4.53
CA ALA A 786 -22.86 21.24 3.57
C ALA A 786 -22.56 20.81 2.12
N MET A 787 -21.28 20.59 1.78
CA MET A 787 -20.87 20.12 0.45
C MET A 787 -21.17 18.62 0.27
N THR A 788 -21.09 17.82 1.34
CA THR A 788 -21.54 16.42 1.32
C THR A 788 -23.04 16.32 1.02
N ASP A 789 -23.87 17.14 1.66
CA ASP A 789 -25.30 17.18 1.43
C ASP A 789 -25.64 17.62 -0.02
N LEU A 790 -24.88 18.55 -0.59
CA LEU A 790 -25.03 18.97 -1.98
C LEU A 790 -24.71 17.83 -2.96
N VAL A 791 -23.59 17.13 -2.75
CA VAL A 791 -23.19 15.99 -3.60
C VAL A 791 -24.20 14.85 -3.48
N ASP A 792 -24.65 14.53 -2.25
CA ASP A 792 -25.65 13.47 -2.03
C ASP A 792 -27.02 13.84 -2.64
N ALA A 793 -27.38 15.12 -2.70
CA ALA A 793 -28.57 15.60 -3.43
C ALA A 793 -28.38 15.51 -4.95
N TYR A 794 -27.20 15.89 -5.45
CA TYR A 794 -26.85 15.83 -6.87
C TYR A 794 -26.88 14.40 -7.41
N GLN A 795 -26.34 13.43 -6.67
CA GLN A 795 -26.33 12.01 -7.07
C GLN A 795 -27.70 11.34 -7.06
N ARG A 796 -28.60 11.80 -6.20
CA ARG A 796 -29.99 11.30 -6.14
C ARG A 796 -30.92 12.00 -7.13
N ASP A 797 -30.38 12.92 -7.92
CA ASP A 797 -31.11 13.84 -8.78
C ASP A 797 -32.27 14.53 -8.02
N ASP A 798 -32.05 14.88 -6.75
CA ASP A 798 -33.00 15.58 -5.88
C ASP A 798 -32.82 17.11 -5.91
N VAL A 799 -33.53 17.75 -6.85
CA VAL A 799 -33.43 19.21 -7.08
C VAL A 799 -33.89 20.02 -5.86
N LEU A 800 -34.93 19.56 -5.17
CA LEU A 800 -35.48 20.25 -4.01
C LEU A 800 -34.56 20.11 -2.78
N GLY A 801 -33.95 18.93 -2.61
CA GLY A 801 -32.91 18.70 -1.62
C GLY A 801 -31.71 19.62 -1.84
N TYR A 802 -31.24 19.73 -3.08
CA TYR A 802 -30.12 20.61 -3.45
C TYR A 802 -30.40 22.08 -3.11
N GLU A 803 -31.56 22.61 -3.52
CA GLU A 803 -31.94 24.00 -3.26
C GLU A 803 -32.08 24.29 -1.76
N LYS A 804 -32.69 23.36 -1.01
CA LYS A 804 -32.82 23.46 0.45
C LYS A 804 -31.46 23.49 1.14
N THR A 805 -30.51 22.68 0.69
CA THR A 805 -29.15 22.66 1.25
C THR A 805 -28.41 23.98 0.99
N LEU A 806 -28.55 24.55 -0.21
CA LEU A 806 -27.93 25.83 -0.55
C LEU A 806 -28.54 27.00 0.26
N GLN A 807 -29.86 27.03 0.43
CA GLN A 807 -30.55 28.05 1.25
C GLN A 807 -30.18 27.97 2.74
N ARG A 808 -29.93 26.77 3.25
CA ARG A 808 -29.60 26.53 4.67
C ARG A 808 -28.17 26.92 5.02
N ASN A 809 -27.24 26.86 4.05
CA ASN A 809 -25.82 27.06 4.25
C ASN A 809 -25.30 28.23 3.37
N PRO A 810 -25.64 29.49 3.71
CA PRO A 810 -25.18 30.67 2.96
C PRO A 810 -23.67 30.89 3.08
N ASP A 811 -23.02 30.29 4.08
CA ASP A 811 -21.57 30.26 4.30
C ASP A 811 -20.79 29.66 3.13
N LEU A 812 -21.42 28.78 2.34
CA LEU A 812 -20.80 28.25 1.12
C LEU A 812 -20.54 29.32 0.06
N LEU A 813 -21.34 30.38 0.04
CA LEU A 813 -21.24 31.48 -0.92
C LEU A 813 -20.26 32.57 -0.46
N GLU A 814 -19.70 32.47 0.75
CA GLU A 814 -18.62 33.36 1.20
C GLU A 814 -17.31 33.09 0.43
N ASP A 815 -17.11 31.86 -0.06
CA ASP A 815 -15.99 31.53 -0.94
C ASP A 815 -16.26 32.03 -2.36
N ALA A 816 -15.51 33.05 -2.79
CA ALA A 816 -15.64 33.67 -4.09
C ALA A 816 -15.52 32.68 -5.26
N PHE A 817 -14.70 31.63 -5.13
CA PHE A 817 -14.49 30.64 -6.18
C PHE A 817 -15.70 29.69 -6.31
N ILE A 818 -16.33 29.33 -5.18
CA ILE A 818 -17.54 28.50 -5.20
C ILE A 818 -18.71 29.31 -5.77
N ALA A 819 -18.86 30.56 -5.32
CA ALA A 819 -19.93 31.45 -5.77
C ALA A 819 -19.93 31.67 -7.30
N GLU A 820 -18.74 31.76 -7.92
CA GLU A 820 -18.59 31.93 -9.37
C GLU A 820 -19.08 30.71 -10.19
N ASN A 821 -19.01 29.50 -9.62
CA ASN A 821 -19.23 28.25 -10.37
C ASN A 821 -20.51 27.48 -9.94
N ILE A 822 -21.11 27.81 -8.80
CA ILE A 822 -22.27 27.09 -8.24
C ILE A 822 -23.54 27.26 -9.09
N ASP A 823 -23.65 28.36 -9.83
CA ASP A 823 -24.80 28.63 -10.71
C ASP A 823 -24.89 27.61 -11.85
N GLU A 824 -23.76 27.20 -12.41
CA GLU A 824 -23.71 26.19 -13.49
C GLU A 824 -24.06 24.80 -12.95
N VAL A 825 -23.65 24.46 -11.72
CA VAL A 825 -24.11 23.23 -11.04
C VAL A 825 -25.62 23.26 -10.84
N THR A 826 -26.16 24.40 -10.41
CA THR A 826 -27.61 24.59 -10.19
C THR A 826 -28.39 24.42 -11.50
N ARG A 827 -27.87 24.97 -12.60
CA ARG A 827 -28.45 24.78 -13.95
C ARG A 827 -28.42 23.32 -14.39
N ASN A 828 -27.31 22.62 -14.18
CA ASN A 828 -27.18 21.19 -14.48
C ASN A 828 -28.18 20.36 -13.67
N MET A 829 -28.36 20.69 -12.39
CA MET A 829 -29.31 20.02 -11.51
C MET A 829 -30.77 20.21 -11.95
N ARG A 830 -31.15 21.44 -12.30
CA ARG A 830 -32.48 21.75 -12.86
C ARG A 830 -32.72 21.01 -14.17
N THR A 831 -31.70 20.95 -15.05
CA THR A 831 -31.75 20.22 -16.31
C THR A 831 -32.03 18.74 -16.10
N LYS A 832 -31.30 18.08 -15.18
CA LYS A 832 -31.55 16.68 -14.80
C LYS A 832 -32.97 16.49 -14.25
N GLY A 833 -33.44 17.40 -13.40
CA GLY A 833 -34.80 17.40 -12.86
C GLY A 833 -35.87 17.44 -13.94
N VAL A 834 -35.71 18.32 -14.93
CA VAL A 834 -36.62 18.39 -16.10
C VAL A 834 -36.61 17.06 -16.86
N THR A 835 -35.44 16.53 -17.23
CA THR A 835 -35.33 15.25 -17.96
C THR A 835 -36.01 14.09 -17.24
N ARG A 836 -35.90 14.02 -15.91
CA ARG A 836 -36.55 12.97 -15.11
C ARG A 836 -38.08 13.12 -15.07
N LEU A 837 -38.58 14.34 -14.91
CA LEU A 837 -40.02 14.60 -14.85
C LEU A 837 -40.72 14.38 -16.19
N ILE A 838 -40.03 14.63 -17.31
CA ILE A 838 -40.62 14.49 -18.64
C ILE A 838 -40.70 13.04 -19.12
N ALA A 839 -39.77 12.17 -18.68
CA ALA A 839 -39.56 10.84 -19.23
C ALA A 839 -40.80 9.94 -19.37
N PRO A 840 -41.76 9.90 -18.41
CA PRO A 840 -42.93 9.02 -18.52
C PRO A 840 -44.09 9.61 -19.33
N TYR A 841 -44.01 10.84 -19.84
CA TYR A 841 -45.14 11.52 -20.48
C TYR A 841 -44.85 11.87 -21.94
N THR A 842 -45.84 11.68 -22.83
CA THR A 842 -45.75 12.10 -24.23
C THR A 842 -46.15 13.56 -24.44
N ARG A 843 -47.04 14.10 -23.60
CA ARG A 843 -47.47 15.50 -23.62
C ARG A 843 -47.61 16.04 -22.20
N MET A 844 -47.10 17.24 -21.95
CA MET A 844 -47.17 17.88 -20.63
C MET A 844 -47.28 19.39 -20.71
N ARG A 845 -47.82 20.01 -19.64
CA ARG A 845 -47.89 21.48 -19.50
C ARG A 845 -46.62 22.03 -18.86
N LEU A 846 -46.10 23.13 -19.40
CA LEU A 846 -44.91 23.82 -18.90
C LEU A 846 -45.15 24.42 -17.49
N SER A 847 -46.33 25.00 -17.25
CA SER A 847 -46.72 25.53 -15.94
C SER A 847 -46.71 24.48 -14.82
N TRP A 848 -47.01 23.22 -15.12
CA TRP A 848 -46.92 22.13 -14.14
C TRP A 848 -45.47 21.78 -13.82
N LEU A 849 -44.59 21.71 -14.82
CA LEU A 849 -43.14 21.52 -14.63
C LEU A 849 -42.54 22.65 -13.78
N ALA A 850 -42.90 23.90 -14.08
CA ALA A 850 -42.46 25.09 -13.36
C ALA A 850 -42.84 25.02 -11.87
N ALA A 851 -44.11 24.68 -11.58
CA ALA A 851 -44.58 24.52 -10.21
C ALA A 851 -43.87 23.38 -9.46
N GLN A 852 -43.62 22.25 -10.13
CA GLN A 852 -42.99 21.08 -9.52
C GLN A 852 -41.51 21.31 -9.18
N LEU A 853 -40.78 22.04 -10.03
CA LEU A 853 -39.36 22.37 -9.85
C LEU A 853 -39.11 23.69 -9.12
N LYS A 854 -40.18 24.45 -8.79
CA LYS A 854 -40.12 25.79 -8.18
C LYS A 854 -39.29 26.81 -8.97
N ILE A 855 -39.33 26.71 -10.29
CA ILE A 855 -38.65 27.64 -11.21
C ILE A 855 -39.67 28.38 -12.08
N SER A 856 -39.21 29.45 -12.75
CA SER A 856 -40.09 30.19 -13.65
C SER A 856 -40.42 29.38 -14.92
N GLU A 857 -41.59 29.63 -15.51
CA GLU A 857 -41.98 28.98 -16.77
C GLU A 857 -41.03 29.34 -17.92
N HIS A 858 -40.48 30.56 -17.91
CA HIS A 858 -39.44 31.00 -18.85
C HIS A 858 -38.19 30.14 -18.75
N GLU A 859 -37.71 29.87 -17.54
CA GLU A 859 -36.52 29.05 -17.32
C GLU A 859 -36.74 27.59 -17.73
N VAL A 860 -37.94 27.03 -17.49
CA VAL A 860 -38.31 25.71 -18.01
C VAL A 860 -38.25 25.69 -19.54
N GLN A 861 -38.76 26.74 -20.19
CA GLN A 861 -38.73 26.85 -21.64
C GLN A 861 -37.30 26.93 -22.18
N ASP A 862 -36.41 27.68 -21.52
CA ASP A 862 -34.99 27.79 -21.88
C ASP A 862 -34.27 26.45 -21.75
N ILE A 863 -34.49 25.72 -20.64
CA ILE A 863 -33.90 24.40 -20.41
C ILE A 863 -34.39 23.40 -21.45
N LEU A 864 -35.70 23.36 -21.72
CA LEU A 864 -36.27 22.48 -22.74
C LEU A 864 -35.77 22.84 -24.15
N GLY A 865 -35.66 24.14 -24.46
CA GLY A 865 -35.09 24.62 -25.71
C GLY A 865 -33.65 24.15 -25.90
N TYR A 866 -32.81 24.30 -24.86
CA TYR A 866 -31.45 23.78 -24.85
C TYR A 866 -31.40 22.27 -25.07
N LEU A 867 -32.22 21.49 -24.36
CA LEU A 867 -32.26 20.02 -24.47
C LEU A 867 -32.75 19.52 -25.84
N ILE A 868 -33.64 20.27 -26.50
CA ILE A 868 -34.11 19.95 -27.85
C ILE A 868 -33.04 20.26 -28.89
N ILE A 869 -32.36 21.41 -28.78
CA ILE A 869 -31.27 21.80 -29.69
C ILE A 869 -30.07 20.85 -29.55
N ASP A 870 -29.73 20.47 -28.32
CA ASP A 870 -28.67 19.49 -28.00
C ASP A 870 -29.04 18.06 -28.43
N GLY A 871 -30.27 17.83 -28.90
CA GLY A 871 -30.73 16.54 -29.40
C GLY A 871 -31.01 15.49 -28.31
N LYS A 872 -30.91 15.87 -27.02
CA LYS A 872 -31.22 15.00 -25.87
C LYS A 872 -32.71 14.70 -25.75
N ILE A 873 -33.56 15.65 -26.16
CA ILE A 873 -35.01 15.47 -26.22
C ILE A 873 -35.47 15.63 -27.67
N LYS A 874 -36.13 14.61 -28.20
CA LYS A 874 -36.84 14.70 -29.48
C LYS A 874 -38.28 15.17 -29.25
N GLY A 875 -38.45 16.48 -29.12
CA GLY A 875 -39.75 17.07 -28.82
C GLY A 875 -39.93 18.45 -29.43
N ARG A 876 -41.17 18.95 -29.37
CA ARG A 876 -41.54 20.29 -29.80
C ARG A 876 -42.25 21.02 -28.67
N ILE A 877 -41.97 22.31 -28.55
CA ILE A 877 -42.63 23.18 -27.59
C ILE A 877 -43.74 23.92 -28.31
N ASN A 878 -45.00 23.70 -27.91
CA ASN A 878 -46.13 24.51 -28.33
C ASN A 878 -46.27 25.70 -27.38
N GLN A 879 -45.75 26.86 -27.79
CA GLN A 879 -45.74 28.06 -26.96
C GLN A 879 -47.13 28.68 -26.78
N GLN A 880 -48.06 28.47 -27.71
CA GLN A 880 -49.43 29.01 -27.60
C GLN A 880 -50.25 28.25 -26.54
N GLU A 881 -50.12 26.92 -26.52
CA GLU A 881 -50.83 26.07 -25.56
C GLU A 881 -50.03 25.81 -24.27
N GLY A 882 -48.77 26.22 -24.23
CA GLY A 882 -47.87 26.00 -23.09
C GLY A 882 -47.60 24.51 -22.84
N THR A 883 -47.44 23.71 -23.91
CA THR A 883 -47.22 22.26 -23.79
C THR A 883 -45.96 21.77 -24.50
N LEU A 884 -45.26 20.82 -23.90
CA LEU A 884 -44.20 20.02 -24.53
C LEU A 884 -44.80 18.74 -25.11
N GLU A 885 -44.46 18.43 -26.36
CA GLU A 885 -44.84 17.20 -27.05
C GLU A 885 -43.59 16.41 -27.43
N ILE A 886 -43.49 15.16 -26.95
CA ILE A 886 -42.39 14.22 -27.26
C ILE A 886 -42.79 13.36 -28.46
N MET A 887 -41.90 13.27 -29.46
CA MET A 887 -42.14 12.49 -30.68
C MET A 887 -41.73 11.03 -30.48
N SER A 888 -42.56 10.07 -30.89
CA SER A 888 -42.20 8.64 -30.96
C SER A 888 -41.54 8.30 -32.31
N ASP A 889 -40.36 7.68 -32.27
CA ASP A 889 -39.53 7.36 -33.45
C ASP A 889 -39.83 5.99 -34.09
N GLU A 890 -40.80 5.22 -33.57
CA GLU A 890 -41.09 3.85 -34.02
C GLU A 890 -41.44 3.79 -35.52
N ASP A 891 -42.20 4.77 -36.00
CA ASP A 891 -42.59 4.85 -37.41
C ASP A 891 -41.44 5.31 -38.31
N ALA A 892 -40.55 6.18 -37.81
CA ALA A 892 -39.44 6.72 -38.59
C ALA A 892 -38.39 5.63 -38.92
N GLN A 893 -38.07 4.76 -37.95
CA GLN A 893 -37.15 3.64 -38.17
C GLN A 893 -37.72 2.61 -39.14
N ARG A 894 -39.03 2.31 -39.04
CA ARG A 894 -39.71 1.40 -39.95
C ARG A 894 -39.72 1.93 -41.39
N VAL A 895 -40.01 3.23 -41.56
CA VAL A 895 -39.97 3.89 -42.86
C VAL A 895 -38.56 3.92 -43.45
N ALA A 896 -37.53 4.17 -42.63
CA ALA A 896 -36.14 4.13 -43.08
C ALA A 896 -35.69 2.72 -43.54
N ALA A 897 -36.09 1.67 -42.80
CA ALA A 897 -35.81 0.29 -43.18
C ALA A 897 -36.52 -0.12 -44.48
N LEU A 898 -37.78 0.31 -44.67
CA LEU A 898 -38.50 0.13 -45.93
C LEU A 898 -37.83 0.88 -47.09
N GLY A 899 -37.28 2.07 -46.83
CA GLY A 899 -36.47 2.82 -47.79
C GLY A 899 -35.23 2.06 -48.24
N GLN A 900 -34.42 1.56 -47.30
CA GLN A 900 -33.22 0.76 -47.60
C GLN A 900 -33.53 -0.54 -48.35
N LEU A 901 -34.64 -1.21 -47.99
CA LEU A 901 -35.10 -2.39 -48.70
C LEU A 901 -35.47 -2.05 -50.15
N THR A 902 -36.16 -0.92 -50.35
CA THR A 902 -36.57 -0.44 -51.68
C THR A 902 -35.35 -0.13 -52.55
N GLU A 903 -34.34 0.54 -51.99
CA GLU A 903 -33.07 0.78 -52.69
C GLU A 903 -32.36 -0.52 -53.04
N SER A 904 -32.24 -1.45 -52.10
CA SER A 904 -31.58 -2.75 -52.33
C SER A 904 -32.28 -3.58 -53.42
N ILE A 905 -33.61 -3.55 -53.46
CA ILE A 905 -34.40 -4.22 -54.51
C ILE A 905 -34.17 -3.53 -55.88
N SER A 906 -34.11 -2.20 -55.89
CA SER A 906 -33.81 -1.43 -57.11
C SER A 906 -32.41 -1.72 -57.66
N ASP A 907 -31.43 -1.88 -56.78
CA ASP A 907 -30.05 -2.21 -57.14
C ASP A 907 -29.94 -3.65 -57.65
N LEU A 908 -30.63 -4.60 -57.00
CA LEU A 908 -30.73 -5.99 -57.46
C LEU A 908 -31.39 -6.06 -58.85
N PHE A 909 -32.50 -5.34 -59.05
CA PHE A 909 -33.17 -5.26 -60.34
C PHE A 909 -32.21 -4.71 -61.41
N SER A 910 -31.50 -3.62 -61.13
CA SER A 910 -30.54 -3.04 -62.07
C SER A 910 -29.40 -4.01 -62.39
N SER A 911 -28.84 -4.68 -61.39
CA SER A 911 -27.74 -5.63 -61.58
C SER A 911 -28.17 -6.89 -62.36
N VAL A 912 -29.37 -7.40 -62.11
CA VAL A 912 -29.88 -8.61 -62.80
C VAL A 912 -30.31 -8.31 -64.24
N PHE A 913 -31.01 -7.20 -64.46
CA PHE A 913 -31.66 -6.93 -65.74
C PHE A 913 -30.90 -5.97 -66.67
N ASN A 914 -30.08 -5.06 -66.13
CA ASN A 914 -29.26 -4.17 -66.96
C ASN A 914 -27.82 -4.71 -67.14
N ASP A 915 -27.22 -5.27 -66.07
CA ASP A 915 -25.80 -5.68 -66.08
C ASP A 915 -25.59 -7.19 -66.28
N GLY A 916 -26.63 -8.01 -66.08
CA GLY A 916 -26.56 -9.47 -66.23
C GLY A 916 -26.46 -9.92 -67.69
N GLU A 917 -25.37 -10.59 -68.05
CA GLU A 917 -25.14 -11.08 -69.43
C GLU A 917 -26.22 -12.04 -69.96
N GLY A 918 -26.95 -12.72 -69.07
CA GLY A 918 -28.00 -13.69 -69.44
C GLY A 918 -29.31 -13.08 -69.97
N PHE A 919 -29.53 -11.77 -69.79
CA PHE A 919 -30.75 -11.07 -70.21
C PHE A 919 -30.52 -9.93 -71.20
N ARG A 920 -29.27 -9.71 -71.65
CA ARG A 920 -29.01 -8.83 -72.79
C ARG A 920 -29.62 -9.49 -74.03
N THR A 921 -30.76 -8.99 -74.50
CA THR A 921 -31.27 -9.32 -75.83
C THR A 921 -30.18 -9.01 -76.85
N SER A 922 -29.62 -10.07 -77.41
CA SER A 922 -28.66 -10.04 -78.50
C SER A 922 -29.37 -9.63 -79.78
N GLU A 923 -29.54 -8.32 -79.98
CA GLU A 923 -29.77 -7.76 -81.31
C GLU A 923 -28.54 -6.96 -81.74
N GLN A 924 -27.67 -7.62 -82.52
CA GLN A 924 -26.75 -6.96 -83.44
C GLN A 924 -27.40 -6.96 -84.83
N GLY A 925 -27.65 -5.76 -85.38
CA GLY A 925 -28.05 -5.54 -86.77
C GLY A 925 -28.02 -4.04 -87.13
N HIS A 926 -26.94 -3.60 -87.76
CA HIS A 926 -26.71 -2.27 -88.36
C HIS A 926 -27.68 -1.96 -89.54
N PRO A 927 -27.66 -0.75 -90.19
CA PRO A 927 -27.68 0.64 -89.72
C PRO A 927 -28.82 1.49 -90.39
N ASP A 928 -28.93 2.76 -90.00
CA ASP A 928 -29.60 3.89 -90.69
C ASP A 928 -31.13 4.16 -90.58
N THR A 929 -31.36 5.46 -90.33
CA THR A 929 -32.55 6.32 -90.50
C THR A 929 -33.62 6.38 -89.40
N ASP A 930 -33.55 7.51 -88.66
CA ASP A 930 -34.62 8.37 -88.16
C ASP A 930 -35.94 7.74 -87.67
N ASN A 931 -36.14 7.84 -86.35
CA ASN A 931 -37.30 8.60 -85.89
C ASN A 931 -37.03 9.28 -84.55
N GLN A 932 -36.72 10.57 -84.63
CA GLN A 932 -37.00 11.51 -83.56
C GLN A 932 -38.48 11.39 -83.17
N GLY A 933 -38.75 11.20 -81.87
CA GLY A 933 -40.03 11.62 -81.32
C GLY A 933 -40.65 10.74 -80.26
N MET A 934 -39.96 10.38 -79.16
CA MET A 934 -40.71 10.10 -77.91
C MET A 934 -39.92 10.03 -76.59
N LEU A 935 -38.74 10.64 -76.43
CA LEU A 935 -38.00 10.53 -75.16
C LEU A 935 -37.31 11.84 -74.73
N ARG A 936 -38.08 12.94 -74.77
CA ARG A 936 -37.66 14.25 -74.25
C ARG A 936 -38.25 14.63 -72.89
N PHE A 937 -38.77 13.67 -72.12
CA PHE A 937 -39.49 13.99 -70.86
C PHE A 937 -38.85 13.54 -69.55
N LEU A 938 -37.70 12.84 -69.55
CA LEU A 938 -37.06 12.44 -68.30
C LEU A 938 -35.53 12.54 -68.39
N GLN A 939 -35.00 13.77 -68.35
CA GLN A 939 -33.65 14.02 -67.87
C GLN A 939 -33.73 14.47 -66.40
N PRO A 940 -33.07 13.78 -65.45
CA PRO A 940 -32.73 14.37 -64.16
C PRO A 940 -31.58 15.36 -64.38
N ALA A 941 -31.79 16.60 -63.97
CA ALA A 941 -30.78 17.65 -64.05
C ALA A 941 -29.49 17.28 -63.30
N GLU A 942 -28.37 17.29 -64.01
CA GLU A 942 -27.02 17.33 -63.45
C GLU A 942 -26.85 18.59 -62.59
N GLY A 943 -27.02 18.43 -61.28
CA GLY A 943 -26.99 19.57 -60.37
C GLY A 943 -26.74 19.21 -58.91
N LYS A 944 -25.95 18.16 -58.61
CA LYS A 944 -25.67 17.78 -57.20
C LYS A 944 -24.21 17.43 -56.87
N LYS A 945 -23.24 17.77 -57.73
CA LYS A 945 -21.80 17.75 -57.37
C LYS A 945 -21.20 19.10 -56.95
N LYS A 946 -21.98 20.19 -56.94
CA LYS A 946 -21.54 21.52 -56.46
C LYS A 946 -22.13 21.99 -55.13
N MET A 947 -23.01 21.20 -54.49
CA MET A 947 -23.61 21.57 -53.19
C MET A 947 -22.95 20.87 -52.00
N ALA A 948 -22.23 19.76 -52.21
CA ALA A 948 -21.46 19.06 -51.18
C ALA A 948 -20.22 19.83 -50.71
N ALA A 949 -19.72 20.78 -51.51
CA ALA A 949 -18.62 21.67 -51.13
C ALA A 949 -19.08 22.94 -50.40
N ARG A 950 -20.39 23.25 -50.36
CA ARG A 950 -20.92 24.47 -49.71
C ARG A 950 -21.60 24.24 -48.35
N VAL A 951 -21.76 22.98 -47.94
CA VAL A 951 -22.31 22.63 -46.62
C VAL A 951 -21.20 22.39 -45.58
N ARG A 952 -19.95 22.14 -46.02
CA ARG A 952 -18.80 22.02 -45.12
C ARG A 952 -18.23 23.36 -44.61
N GLU A 953 -18.78 24.49 -45.08
CA GLU A 953 -18.45 25.86 -44.64
C GLU A 953 -19.59 26.53 -43.84
N ARG A 954 -20.65 25.80 -43.48
CA ARG A 954 -21.71 26.27 -42.55
C ARG A 954 -21.90 25.38 -41.32
N MET A 955 -20.89 24.57 -41.02
CA MET A 955 -20.72 23.91 -39.73
C MET A 955 -19.31 24.24 -39.23
N VAL A 956 -19.13 25.53 -38.93
CA VAL A 956 -18.24 26.06 -37.88
C VAL A 956 -19.15 26.86 -36.96
#